data_AF-C6PTC6-F1
#
_entry.id   AF-C6PTC6-F1
#
_cell.length_a   1.000
_cell.length_b   1.000
_cell.length_c   1.000
_cell.angle_alpha   90.00
_cell.angle_beta   90.00
_cell.angle_gamma   90.00
#
_symmetry.space_group_name_H-M   'P 1'
#
loop_
_entity.id
_entity.type
_entity.pdbx_description
1 polymer ?
#
loop_
_entity_poly.entity_id
_entity_poly.type
_entity_poly.pdbx_seq_one_letter_code
_entity_poly.pdbx_strand_id
1 'polypeptide(L)'
;MSMNPVKTTEYISDKYIEYLESILTVKDNDIREKAVDKIKRENKFIKGPFVEITPPFVAGKSISQLVEEGILSSEFKYIDGALNNKRSLYKHQEDAVRKIVSQNRNLVVATGTGSGKTECFLIPIVNYLMGQKENGKLNSGVRALLLYPMNALANDQIKRLRSLLKDYPDITFGRYTGETVKETGKALQDYRTQNNGEAPMPNELISREQMRKNPPHFLLTNYAMLEYLLLRPEDNDFFDKEYSNEWKFIVLDEAHSYKGANGAEVALLLKRLKERINRGEQGKIQCIATSATLGGGKEDYPKVAQFASDLFSEKFYPEDIVESSRVNMALRENISIYRSCDFYNNLKDDYYLFLDGKKTFDEFKNKYNIDIRIDNIDRALYEILKDDENLIALQKELGQQTQSVDKVVDLVFKRDAVEYRKKEEGLISLIDIASKAKADKESKALLPARYHLFVRALEGMYASFYPHKEVYLERREKIRAGNNLDVSVFELANCQKCGQEYIVGIIDRLGYLKHYTTDFGDNSKVMTYFMVDNSEQEIDSIDEDEGLIYEADNSKAEDWILCSVCGKIEKAGKVSGFTCCNVNDSRKYIKVKKILKKGYSLNTCMACGGVSPNIVKRFLTSYDPATNVLARSLYEMIPSTKTEVKTEVVIDSNENVEDDWFIDEDSLGDDVFDEVSSTIVDNVSKEEKKLLVFSDNRQEAAFFGAYMDNKYNQLLWRKILLRALEELKVDCDEDIRADGLATRMVKLASEAGVFDETFSLQDKKRIVYAYIMKELIAIERNTGLEGLGLIKIKPVKIGINKSKKYDRLKINGEELEILINVILDSFRFSSCISFPNSISPLDEVFAPRNRNVYFRTEKSENGKNISILSALPSENIENKRSNFIKKILLKNGVSQEDAKSRSKEILKSILGLFEDVLNKKIIYRKSK
;
A
#
# COMPACT_ATOMS: atom_id res chain seq x y z
N MET A 1 6.75 22.81 -13.92
CA MET A 1 8.11 22.24 -13.77
C MET A 1 8.03 20.74 -13.49
N SER A 2 9.06 19.98 -13.87
CA SER A 2 9.23 18.55 -13.55
C SER A 2 9.80 18.35 -12.14
N MET A 3 9.55 17.17 -11.56
CA MET A 3 10.10 16.77 -10.27
C MET A 3 11.62 16.56 -10.37
N ASN A 4 12.40 17.06 -9.41
CA ASN A 4 13.84 16.79 -9.32
C ASN A 4 14.07 15.43 -8.62
N PRO A 5 14.57 14.39 -9.32
CA PRO A 5 14.67 13.04 -8.79
C PRO A 5 15.69 12.89 -7.65
N VAL A 6 16.76 13.70 -7.62
CA VAL A 6 17.77 13.66 -6.57
C VAL A 6 17.22 14.26 -5.29
N LYS A 7 16.69 15.50 -5.37
CA LYS A 7 16.05 16.17 -4.22
C LYS A 7 14.87 15.36 -3.68
N THR A 8 14.08 14.74 -4.55
CA THR A 8 13.01 13.82 -4.13
C THR A 8 13.54 12.59 -3.42
N THR A 9 14.65 12.00 -3.90
CA THR A 9 15.27 10.85 -3.24
C THR A 9 15.81 11.21 -1.86
N GLU A 10 16.48 12.36 -1.72
CA GLU A 10 16.94 12.88 -0.43
C GLU A 10 15.77 13.08 0.53
N TYR A 11 14.69 13.74 0.08
CA TYR A 11 13.50 13.95 0.91
C TYR A 11 12.84 12.64 1.36
N ILE A 12 12.66 11.69 0.43
CA ILE A 12 12.12 10.37 0.75
C ILE A 12 13.03 9.65 1.74
N SER A 13 14.35 9.79 1.58
CA SER A 13 15.33 9.19 2.47
C SER A 13 15.23 9.72 3.88
N ASP A 14 15.19 11.04 4.03
CA ASP A 14 15.06 11.68 5.33
C ASP A 14 13.75 11.27 6.02
N LYS A 15 12.61 11.28 5.29
CA LYS A 15 11.31 10.86 5.82
C LYS A 15 11.24 9.39 6.19
N TYR A 16 11.86 8.53 5.41
CA TYR A 16 11.91 7.11 5.75
C TYR A 16 12.79 6.84 6.98
N ILE A 17 13.93 7.54 7.10
CA ILE A 17 14.80 7.45 8.28
C ILE A 17 14.09 7.97 9.53
N GLU A 18 13.44 9.14 9.47
CA GLU A 18 12.61 9.69 10.57
C GLU A 18 11.55 8.67 11.02
N TYR A 19 10.90 8.01 10.07
CA TYR A 19 9.92 6.96 10.36
C TYR A 19 10.56 5.76 11.06
N LEU A 20 11.70 5.25 10.58
CA LEU A 20 12.39 4.12 11.21
C LEU A 20 12.83 4.46 12.65
N GLU A 21 13.34 5.67 12.88
CA GLU A 21 13.71 6.17 14.21
C GLU A 21 12.52 6.19 15.16
N SER A 22 11.34 6.59 14.68
CA SER A 22 10.11 6.65 15.49
C SER A 22 9.66 5.27 16.00
N ILE A 23 9.99 4.19 15.26
CA ILE A 23 9.58 2.83 15.61
C ILE A 23 10.59 2.16 16.55
N LEU A 24 11.88 2.43 16.40
CA LEU A 24 12.97 1.79 17.15
C LEU A 24 13.13 2.34 18.57
N THR A 25 12.02 2.38 19.31
CA THR A 25 11.97 2.89 20.67
C THR A 25 12.05 1.74 21.67
N VAL A 26 13.19 1.59 22.32
CA VAL A 26 13.37 0.70 23.48
C VAL A 26 13.72 1.49 24.75
N LYS A 27 13.41 0.91 25.91
CA LYS A 27 13.65 1.53 27.22
C LYS A 27 15.15 1.60 27.53
N ASP A 28 15.90 0.60 27.09
CA ASP A 28 17.37 0.60 27.15
C ASP A 28 17.99 1.65 26.21
N ASN A 29 18.59 2.69 26.79
CA ASN A 29 19.18 3.79 26.04
C ASN A 29 20.37 3.35 25.15
N ASP A 30 21.20 2.40 25.59
CA ASP A 30 22.37 1.95 24.84
C ASP A 30 21.95 1.20 23.56
N ILE A 31 20.95 0.34 23.66
CA ILE A 31 20.37 -0.36 22.50
C ILE A 31 19.71 0.63 21.55
N ARG A 32 18.96 1.61 22.09
CA ARG A 32 18.28 2.63 21.27
C ARG A 32 19.27 3.49 20.49
N GLU A 33 20.29 4.01 21.14
CA GLU A 33 21.31 4.86 20.50
C GLU A 33 22.06 4.09 19.41
N LYS A 34 22.48 2.84 19.68
CA LYS A 34 23.12 1.98 18.68
C LYS A 34 22.21 1.67 17.49
N ALA A 35 20.91 1.45 17.71
CA ALA A 35 19.95 1.22 16.64
C ALA A 35 19.82 2.45 15.72
N VAL A 36 19.72 3.65 16.30
CA VAL A 36 19.63 4.91 15.55
C VAL A 36 20.92 5.19 14.77
N ASP A 37 22.09 5.00 15.40
CA ASP A 37 23.39 5.15 14.74
C ASP A 37 23.54 4.21 13.53
N LYS A 38 23.03 2.98 13.64
CA LYS A 38 23.05 2.00 12.55
C LYS A 38 22.21 2.43 11.36
N ILE A 39 21.05 3.05 11.57
CA ILE A 39 20.23 3.59 10.48
C ILE A 39 20.98 4.71 9.75
N LYS A 40 21.52 5.67 10.50
CA LYS A 40 22.16 6.86 9.93
C LYS A 40 23.44 6.54 9.17
N ARG A 41 24.27 5.62 9.68
CA ARG A 41 25.61 5.36 9.13
C ARG A 41 25.64 4.36 7.99
N GLU A 42 24.75 3.36 7.97
CA GLU A 42 24.92 2.24 7.04
C GLU A 42 24.36 2.52 5.63
N ASN A 43 23.52 3.56 5.41
CA ASN A 43 22.86 3.88 4.13
C ASN A 43 22.38 2.64 3.34
N LYS A 44 21.88 1.62 4.06
CA LYS A 44 21.53 0.31 3.50
C LYS A 44 20.08 0.21 3.07
N PHE A 45 19.23 1.08 3.62
CA PHE A 45 17.79 1.01 3.42
C PHE A 45 17.36 1.63 2.10
N ILE A 46 18.15 2.55 1.55
CA ILE A 46 17.79 3.30 0.35
C ILE A 46 18.95 3.28 -0.63
N LYS A 47 18.65 2.99 -1.89
CA LYS A 47 19.61 3.03 -3.00
C LYS A 47 19.01 3.73 -4.19
N GLY A 48 19.74 4.70 -4.73
CA GLY A 48 19.34 5.49 -5.89
C GLY A 48 19.59 6.99 -5.66
N PRO A 49 19.12 7.84 -6.57
CA PRO A 49 18.36 7.48 -7.77
C PRO A 49 19.25 6.81 -8.82
N PHE A 50 18.72 5.76 -9.44
CA PHE A 50 19.28 5.18 -10.66
C PHE A 50 18.49 5.68 -11.87
N VAL A 51 19.14 5.79 -13.02
CA VAL A 51 18.50 6.17 -14.27
C VAL A 51 18.61 5.03 -15.28
N GLU A 52 17.48 4.71 -15.90
CA GLU A 52 17.35 3.74 -16.99
C GLU A 52 16.78 4.49 -18.21
N ILE A 53 17.23 4.12 -19.42
CA ILE A 53 16.52 4.50 -20.64
C ILE A 53 15.71 3.32 -21.15
N THR A 54 14.54 3.58 -21.72
CA THR A 54 13.68 2.55 -22.29
C THR A 54 13.57 2.75 -23.81
N PRO A 55 14.60 2.35 -24.60
CA PRO A 55 14.57 2.52 -26.05
C PRO A 55 13.33 1.87 -26.69
N PRO A 56 12.83 2.42 -27.80
CA PRO A 56 11.73 1.79 -28.54
C PRO A 56 12.10 0.38 -29.00
N PHE A 57 11.09 -0.47 -29.13
CA PHE A 57 11.27 -1.76 -29.80
C PHE A 57 11.49 -1.54 -31.30
N VAL A 58 12.27 -2.42 -31.93
CA VAL A 58 12.46 -2.42 -33.38
C VAL A 58 11.12 -2.65 -34.06
N ALA A 59 10.80 -1.81 -35.05
CA ALA A 59 9.60 -1.97 -35.86
C ALA A 59 9.75 -3.15 -36.83
N GLY A 60 8.70 -3.95 -36.94
CA GLY A 60 8.51 -4.97 -37.96
C GLY A 60 7.48 -4.53 -38.99
N LYS A 61 6.96 -5.49 -39.74
CA LYS A 61 5.89 -5.24 -40.73
C LYS A 61 4.53 -5.00 -40.07
N SER A 62 3.66 -4.24 -40.72
CA SER A 62 2.27 -4.05 -40.29
C SER A 62 1.40 -5.27 -40.61
N ILE A 63 0.21 -5.36 -40.02
CA ILE A 63 -0.75 -6.43 -40.34
C ILE A 63 -1.13 -6.35 -41.82
N SER A 64 -1.38 -5.15 -42.36
CA SER A 64 -1.69 -4.97 -43.78
C SER A 64 -0.60 -5.53 -44.69
N GLN A 65 0.68 -5.29 -44.37
CA GLN A 65 1.81 -5.84 -45.13
C GLN A 65 1.88 -7.38 -45.02
N LEU A 66 1.58 -7.95 -43.86
CA LEU A 66 1.55 -9.41 -43.68
C LEU A 66 0.36 -10.07 -44.39
N VAL A 67 -0.76 -9.35 -44.58
CA VAL A 67 -1.88 -9.78 -45.42
C VAL A 67 -1.50 -9.74 -46.89
N GLU A 68 -0.83 -8.67 -47.35
CA GLU A 68 -0.31 -8.56 -48.73
C GLU A 68 0.69 -9.67 -49.06
N GLU A 69 1.48 -10.12 -48.09
CA GLU A 69 2.39 -11.27 -48.22
C GLU A 69 1.68 -12.64 -48.22
N GLY A 70 0.37 -12.69 -47.97
CA GLY A 70 -0.40 -13.92 -47.87
C GLY A 70 -0.11 -14.74 -46.60
N ILE A 71 0.46 -14.13 -45.56
CA ILE A 71 0.72 -14.79 -44.27
C ILE A 71 -0.51 -14.70 -43.37
N LEU A 72 -1.17 -13.54 -43.38
CA LEU A 72 -2.41 -13.31 -42.63
C LEU A 72 -3.61 -13.27 -43.59
N SER A 73 -4.77 -13.67 -43.07
CA SER A 73 -6.05 -13.66 -43.80
C SER A 73 -6.48 -12.24 -44.17
N SER A 74 -7.18 -12.11 -45.31
CA SER A 74 -7.75 -10.85 -45.76
C SER A 74 -8.89 -10.33 -44.84
N GLU A 75 -9.44 -11.19 -43.97
CA GLU A 75 -10.49 -10.86 -43.01
C GLU A 75 -10.01 -9.91 -41.90
N PHE A 76 -8.69 -9.73 -41.70
CA PHE A 76 -8.16 -8.76 -40.73
C PHE A 76 -8.66 -7.33 -40.97
N LYS A 77 -9.05 -6.99 -42.21
CA LYS A 77 -9.66 -5.68 -42.53
C LYS A 77 -10.91 -5.35 -41.70
N TYR A 78 -11.62 -6.36 -41.17
CA TYR A 78 -12.83 -6.17 -40.36
C TYR A 78 -12.55 -5.85 -38.89
N ILE A 79 -11.31 -6.03 -38.40
CA ILE A 79 -10.92 -5.76 -37.00
C ILE A 79 -9.90 -4.61 -36.88
N ASP A 80 -9.86 -3.73 -37.88
CA ASP A 80 -8.89 -2.62 -37.98
C ASP A 80 -8.98 -1.64 -36.80
N GLY A 81 -10.18 -1.40 -36.26
CA GLY A 81 -10.40 -0.45 -35.17
C GLY A 81 -9.60 -0.77 -33.89
N ALA A 82 -9.43 -2.05 -33.56
CA ALA A 82 -8.78 -2.48 -32.31
C ALA A 82 -7.26 -2.69 -32.45
N LEU A 83 -6.78 -3.13 -33.61
CA LEU A 83 -5.37 -3.43 -33.85
C LEU A 83 -4.62 -2.35 -34.64
N ASN A 84 -5.34 -1.47 -35.35
CA ASN A 84 -4.80 -0.54 -36.34
C ASN A 84 -3.84 -1.26 -37.30
N ASN A 85 -4.40 -1.91 -38.33
CA ASN A 85 -3.67 -2.83 -39.19
C ASN A 85 -2.55 -2.16 -40.00
N LYS A 86 -2.60 -0.82 -40.16
CA LYS A 86 -1.57 -0.03 -40.83
C LYS A 86 -0.36 0.25 -39.93
N ARG A 87 -0.53 0.17 -38.62
CA ARG A 87 0.57 0.36 -37.67
C ARG A 87 1.56 -0.80 -37.79
N SER A 88 2.85 -0.48 -37.84
CA SER A 88 3.92 -1.48 -37.75
C SER A 88 3.85 -2.25 -36.43
N LEU A 89 3.84 -3.58 -36.52
CA LEU A 89 4.03 -4.44 -35.34
C LEU A 89 5.45 -4.27 -34.81
N TYR A 90 5.68 -4.66 -33.56
CA TYR A 90 7.06 -4.83 -33.09
C TYR A 90 7.70 -6.05 -33.75
N LYS A 91 9.01 -6.04 -33.94
CA LYS A 91 9.72 -7.11 -34.64
C LYS A 91 9.47 -8.49 -34.01
N HIS A 92 9.43 -8.57 -32.68
CA HIS A 92 9.13 -9.81 -31.96
C HIS A 92 7.68 -10.29 -32.16
N GLN A 93 6.72 -9.38 -32.38
CA GLN A 93 5.34 -9.74 -32.72
C GLN A 93 5.27 -10.32 -34.13
N GLU A 94 5.95 -9.68 -35.10
CA GLU A 94 6.06 -10.21 -36.47
C GLU A 94 6.71 -11.60 -36.48
N ASP A 95 7.82 -11.77 -35.76
CA ASP A 95 8.53 -13.04 -35.67
C ASP A 95 7.66 -14.13 -35.03
N ALA A 96 6.89 -13.79 -33.98
CA ALA A 96 5.93 -14.71 -33.37
C ALA A 96 4.84 -15.16 -34.37
N VAL A 97 4.26 -14.21 -35.12
CA VAL A 97 3.26 -14.51 -36.16
C VAL A 97 3.83 -15.46 -37.20
N ARG A 98 5.02 -15.18 -37.74
CA ARG A 98 5.66 -16.03 -38.76
C ARG A 98 5.99 -17.43 -38.23
N LYS A 99 6.49 -17.55 -37.00
CA LYS A 99 6.80 -18.85 -36.38
C LYS A 99 5.54 -19.70 -36.17
N ILE A 100 4.46 -19.10 -35.70
CA ILE A 100 3.21 -19.84 -35.43
C ILE A 100 2.48 -20.17 -36.73
N VAL A 101 2.28 -19.19 -37.61
CA VAL A 101 1.45 -19.33 -38.82
C VAL A 101 2.18 -20.04 -39.95
N SER A 102 3.39 -19.60 -40.29
CA SER A 102 4.12 -20.12 -41.45
C SER A 102 4.96 -21.37 -41.15
N GLN A 103 5.46 -21.51 -39.92
CA GLN A 103 6.37 -22.60 -39.54
C GLN A 103 5.71 -23.65 -38.62
N ASN A 104 4.47 -23.42 -38.16
CA ASN A 104 3.74 -24.30 -37.25
C ASN A 104 4.56 -24.70 -35.99
N ARG A 105 5.32 -23.73 -35.43
CA ARG A 105 6.18 -23.94 -34.26
C ARG A 105 5.45 -23.64 -32.94
N ASN A 106 5.99 -24.17 -31.85
CA ASN A 106 5.70 -23.71 -30.50
C ASN A 106 6.41 -22.38 -30.23
N LEU A 107 6.02 -21.66 -29.18
CA LEU A 107 6.56 -20.32 -28.94
C LEU A 107 6.75 -20.03 -27.45
N VAL A 108 7.90 -19.48 -27.09
CA VAL A 108 8.11 -18.84 -25.78
C VAL A 108 8.45 -17.37 -26.01
N VAL A 109 7.56 -16.47 -25.59
CA VAL A 109 7.76 -15.03 -25.69
C VAL A 109 8.34 -14.52 -24.38
N ALA A 110 9.67 -14.34 -24.35
CA ALA A 110 10.43 -13.83 -23.22
C ALA A 110 10.70 -12.33 -23.41
N THR A 111 9.69 -11.49 -23.12
CA THR A 111 9.81 -10.04 -23.33
C THR A 111 9.25 -9.26 -22.14
N GLY A 112 9.81 -8.09 -21.83
CA GLY A 112 9.41 -7.27 -20.70
C GLY A 112 7.92 -6.89 -20.65
N THR A 113 7.46 -6.31 -19.55
CA THR A 113 6.07 -5.84 -19.41
C THR A 113 5.76 -4.72 -20.41
N GLY A 114 4.52 -4.67 -20.92
CA GLY A 114 4.09 -3.66 -21.89
C GLY A 114 4.71 -3.78 -23.30
N SER A 115 5.37 -4.90 -23.62
CA SER A 115 5.95 -5.16 -24.96
C SER A 115 4.94 -5.62 -26.01
N GLY A 116 3.67 -5.80 -25.64
CA GLY A 116 2.65 -6.38 -26.51
C GLY A 116 2.82 -7.90 -26.70
N LYS A 117 3.06 -8.64 -25.60
CA LYS A 117 3.10 -10.12 -25.58
C LYS A 117 1.80 -10.75 -26.05
N THR A 118 0.67 -10.13 -25.69
CA THR A 118 -0.67 -10.63 -26.00
C THR A 118 -0.89 -10.76 -27.51
N GLU A 119 -0.43 -9.78 -28.29
CA GLU A 119 -0.52 -9.76 -29.75
C GLU A 119 0.27 -10.89 -30.41
N CYS A 120 1.34 -11.37 -29.75
CA CYS A 120 2.18 -12.47 -30.27
C CYS A 120 1.40 -13.78 -30.38
N PHE A 121 0.37 -14.01 -29.56
CA PHE A 121 -0.49 -15.19 -29.65
C PHE A 121 -1.90 -14.88 -30.16
N LEU A 122 -2.47 -13.70 -29.88
CA LEU A 122 -3.83 -13.39 -30.34
C LEU A 122 -3.91 -13.29 -31.86
N ILE A 123 -2.98 -12.56 -32.50
CA ILE A 123 -2.97 -12.40 -33.97
C ILE A 123 -2.93 -13.76 -34.69
N PRO A 124 -2.00 -14.69 -34.39
CA PRO A 124 -1.97 -15.96 -35.09
C PRO A 124 -3.17 -16.87 -34.77
N ILE A 125 -3.74 -16.81 -33.55
CA ILE A 125 -4.95 -17.58 -33.22
C ILE A 125 -6.17 -17.06 -33.99
N VAL A 126 -6.36 -15.73 -34.03
CA VAL A 126 -7.44 -15.10 -34.82
C VAL A 126 -7.27 -15.43 -36.30
N ASN A 127 -6.04 -15.38 -36.82
CA ASN A 127 -5.74 -15.77 -38.20
C ASN A 127 -6.17 -17.22 -38.49
N TYR A 128 -5.89 -18.15 -37.59
CA TYR A 128 -6.30 -19.55 -37.74
C TYR A 128 -7.84 -19.69 -37.78
N LEU A 129 -8.55 -18.96 -36.93
CA LEU A 129 -10.02 -18.96 -36.90
C LEU A 129 -10.64 -18.33 -38.15
N MET A 130 -10.08 -17.22 -38.63
CA MET A 130 -10.47 -16.61 -39.91
C MET A 130 -10.26 -17.57 -41.07
N GLY A 131 -9.11 -18.26 -41.12
CA GLY A 131 -8.85 -19.30 -42.12
C GLY A 131 -9.85 -20.46 -42.05
N GLN A 132 -10.31 -20.86 -40.85
CA GLN A 132 -11.37 -21.87 -40.73
C GLN A 132 -12.72 -21.37 -41.26
N LYS A 133 -13.07 -20.10 -41.03
CA LYS A 133 -14.29 -19.48 -41.57
C LYS A 133 -14.25 -19.43 -43.09
N GLU A 134 -13.15 -18.94 -43.66
CA GLU A 134 -12.93 -18.87 -45.11
C GLU A 134 -13.09 -20.25 -45.78
N ASN A 135 -12.66 -21.31 -45.08
CA ASN A 135 -12.76 -22.70 -45.54
C ASN A 135 -14.09 -23.40 -45.17
N GLY A 136 -15.06 -22.70 -44.56
CA GLY A 136 -16.34 -23.28 -44.15
C GLY A 136 -16.26 -24.33 -43.03
N LYS A 137 -15.17 -24.33 -42.25
CA LYS A 137 -14.90 -25.29 -41.15
C LYS A 137 -15.15 -24.72 -39.76
N LEU A 138 -15.44 -23.42 -39.65
CA LEU A 138 -15.70 -22.78 -38.36
C LEU A 138 -17.04 -23.28 -37.78
N ASN A 139 -16.97 -24.14 -36.76
CA ASN A 139 -18.13 -24.66 -36.01
C ASN A 139 -17.97 -24.33 -34.51
N SER A 140 -18.85 -24.80 -33.63
CA SER A 140 -18.65 -24.69 -32.17
C SER A 140 -17.48 -25.56 -31.70
N GLY A 141 -16.73 -25.17 -30.67
CA GLY A 141 -15.58 -25.94 -30.19
C GLY A 141 -14.39 -25.08 -29.75
N VAL A 142 -13.65 -25.54 -28.74
CA VAL A 142 -12.47 -24.82 -28.25
C VAL A 142 -11.30 -24.97 -29.22
N ARG A 143 -10.77 -23.85 -29.71
CA ARG A 143 -9.56 -23.82 -30.57
C ARG A 143 -8.36 -23.35 -29.79
N ALA A 144 -8.57 -22.39 -28.89
CA ALA A 144 -7.53 -21.82 -28.05
C ALA A 144 -7.95 -21.81 -26.59
N LEU A 145 -7.14 -22.46 -25.76
CA LEU A 145 -7.22 -22.36 -24.31
C LEU A 145 -6.19 -21.34 -23.83
N LEU A 146 -6.64 -20.34 -23.08
CA LEU A 146 -5.79 -19.33 -22.46
C LEU A 146 -5.85 -19.49 -20.95
N LEU A 147 -4.71 -19.89 -20.39
CA LEU A 147 -4.53 -20.10 -18.97
C LEU A 147 -3.84 -18.90 -18.35
N TYR A 148 -4.50 -18.33 -17.35
CA TYR A 148 -3.99 -17.23 -16.55
C TYR A 148 -3.75 -17.68 -15.10
N PRO A 149 -2.72 -17.17 -14.42
CA PRO A 149 -2.50 -17.49 -13.01
C PRO A 149 -3.54 -16.83 -12.09
N MET A 150 -4.18 -15.74 -12.53
CA MET A 150 -5.13 -14.96 -11.74
C MET A 150 -6.38 -14.60 -12.55
N ASN A 151 -7.56 -14.58 -11.91
CA ASN A 151 -8.83 -14.19 -12.55
C ASN A 151 -8.80 -12.75 -13.09
N ALA A 152 -8.09 -11.83 -12.42
CA ALA A 152 -7.98 -10.44 -12.85
C ALA A 152 -7.38 -10.33 -14.27
N LEU A 153 -6.32 -11.09 -14.55
CA LEU A 153 -5.71 -11.14 -15.87
C LEU A 153 -6.70 -11.70 -16.90
N ALA A 154 -7.43 -12.78 -16.57
CA ALA A 154 -8.46 -13.30 -17.46
C ALA A 154 -9.55 -12.26 -17.77
N ASN A 155 -9.93 -11.43 -16.80
CA ASN A 155 -10.96 -10.39 -16.97
C ASN A 155 -10.49 -9.26 -17.88
N ASP A 156 -9.24 -8.83 -17.72
CA ASP A 156 -8.64 -7.81 -18.59
C ASP A 156 -8.54 -8.31 -20.04
N GLN A 157 -8.26 -9.61 -20.21
CA GLN A 157 -8.19 -10.22 -21.54
C GLN A 157 -9.57 -10.42 -22.17
N ILE A 158 -10.63 -10.65 -21.38
CA ILE A 158 -12.01 -10.60 -21.88
C ILE A 158 -12.34 -9.21 -22.41
N LYS A 159 -12.06 -8.14 -21.66
CA LYS A 159 -12.30 -6.76 -22.13
C LYS A 159 -11.56 -6.48 -23.44
N ARG A 160 -10.34 -6.98 -23.56
CA ARG A 160 -9.54 -6.87 -24.78
C ARG A 160 -10.15 -7.63 -25.95
N LEU A 161 -10.59 -8.87 -25.75
CA LEU A 161 -11.30 -9.66 -26.77
C LEU A 161 -12.62 -9.00 -27.19
N ARG A 162 -13.34 -8.36 -26.26
CA ARG A 162 -14.53 -7.57 -26.58
C ARG A 162 -14.21 -6.47 -27.58
N SER A 163 -13.18 -5.68 -27.32
CA SER A 163 -12.75 -4.64 -28.25
C SER A 163 -12.27 -5.21 -29.59
N LEU A 164 -11.57 -6.34 -29.58
CA LEU A 164 -10.97 -6.94 -30.77
C LEU A 164 -12.00 -7.57 -31.71
N LEU A 165 -13.00 -8.26 -31.14
CA LEU A 165 -13.97 -9.08 -31.88
C LEU A 165 -15.35 -8.44 -31.98
N LYS A 166 -15.49 -7.16 -31.60
CA LYS A 166 -16.75 -6.40 -31.67
C LYS A 166 -17.35 -6.44 -33.07
N ASP A 167 -16.52 -6.23 -34.08
CA ASP A 167 -16.91 -6.20 -35.49
C ASP A 167 -16.71 -7.56 -36.19
N TYR A 168 -16.52 -8.64 -35.42
CA TYR A 168 -16.28 -10.01 -35.93
C TYR A 168 -17.02 -11.08 -35.08
N PRO A 169 -18.37 -11.12 -35.14
CA PRO A 169 -19.19 -11.95 -34.24
C PRO A 169 -19.09 -13.46 -34.51
N ASP A 170 -18.52 -13.90 -35.62
CA ASP A 170 -18.36 -15.34 -35.91
C ASP A 170 -17.42 -16.04 -34.91
N ILE A 171 -16.46 -15.29 -34.36
CA ILE A 171 -15.51 -15.81 -33.38
C ILE A 171 -16.06 -15.58 -31.99
N THR A 172 -16.45 -16.68 -31.34
CA THR A 172 -16.95 -16.70 -29.95
C THR A 172 -15.83 -16.86 -28.92
N PHE A 173 -16.04 -16.27 -27.75
CA PHE A 173 -15.12 -16.34 -26.61
C PHE A 173 -15.88 -16.43 -25.29
N GLY A 174 -15.27 -17.04 -24.27
CA GLY A 174 -15.88 -17.18 -22.96
C GLY A 174 -14.85 -17.33 -21.84
N ARG A 175 -15.19 -16.81 -20.66
CA ARG A 175 -14.39 -16.95 -19.43
C ARG A 175 -15.03 -17.98 -18.51
N TYR A 176 -14.31 -19.07 -18.26
CA TYR A 176 -14.74 -20.14 -17.37
C TYR A 176 -13.88 -20.14 -16.09
N THR A 177 -14.34 -19.51 -15.02
CA THR A 177 -13.65 -19.39 -13.73
C THR A 177 -14.59 -19.70 -12.57
N GLY A 178 -14.10 -19.61 -11.33
CA GLY A 178 -14.94 -19.70 -10.14
C GLY A 178 -16.06 -18.65 -10.09
N GLU A 179 -15.88 -17.49 -10.73
CA GLU A 179 -16.85 -16.40 -10.81
C GLU A 179 -17.90 -16.60 -11.92
N THR A 180 -17.72 -17.57 -12.81
CA THR A 180 -18.64 -17.80 -13.93
C THR A 180 -19.95 -18.41 -13.42
N VAL A 181 -21.03 -17.66 -13.57
CA VAL A 181 -22.38 -18.03 -13.17
C VAL A 181 -22.84 -19.27 -13.95
N LYS A 182 -23.52 -20.20 -13.26
CA LYS A 182 -24.01 -21.44 -13.88
C LYS A 182 -25.12 -21.15 -14.89
N GLU A 183 -26.18 -20.50 -14.42
CA GLU A 183 -27.41 -20.23 -15.15
C GLU A 183 -27.35 -18.98 -16.02
N THR A 184 -27.87 -19.07 -17.24
CA THR A 184 -27.80 -17.98 -18.22
C THR A 184 -28.62 -16.75 -17.84
N GLY A 185 -29.83 -16.94 -17.28
CA GLY A 185 -30.68 -15.82 -16.87
C GLY A 185 -30.04 -14.95 -15.78
N LYS A 186 -29.45 -15.59 -14.76
CA LYS A 186 -28.72 -14.90 -13.70
C LYS A 186 -27.45 -14.22 -14.20
N ALA A 187 -26.70 -14.88 -15.10
CA ALA A 187 -25.51 -14.30 -15.70
C ALA A 187 -25.80 -12.98 -16.43
N LEU A 188 -26.93 -12.90 -17.15
CA LEU A 188 -27.36 -11.67 -17.83
C LEU A 188 -27.68 -10.53 -16.86
N GLN A 189 -28.34 -10.83 -15.73
CA GLN A 189 -28.63 -9.84 -14.69
C GLN A 189 -27.33 -9.31 -14.07
N ASP A 190 -26.43 -10.21 -13.66
CA ASP A 190 -25.14 -9.85 -13.07
C ASP A 190 -24.30 -9.03 -14.06
N TYR A 191 -24.31 -9.39 -15.35
CA TYR A 191 -23.60 -8.64 -16.39
C TYR A 191 -24.11 -7.21 -16.52
N ARG A 192 -25.44 -7.01 -16.59
CA ARG A 192 -26.04 -5.67 -16.71
C ARG A 192 -25.73 -4.79 -15.51
N THR A 193 -25.78 -5.33 -14.30
CA THR A 193 -25.40 -4.58 -13.09
C THR A 193 -23.94 -4.13 -13.12
N GLN A 194 -23.04 -4.95 -13.67
CA GLN A 194 -21.60 -4.64 -13.73
C GLN A 194 -21.20 -3.72 -14.90
N ASN A 195 -22.02 -3.62 -15.95
CA ASN A 195 -21.73 -2.87 -17.17
C ASN A 195 -22.78 -1.79 -17.45
N ASN A 196 -23.27 -1.10 -16.41
CA ASN A 196 -24.19 0.04 -16.52
C ASN A 196 -25.43 -0.21 -17.40
N GLY A 197 -26.01 -1.41 -17.33
CA GLY A 197 -27.19 -1.80 -18.09
C GLY A 197 -26.92 -2.37 -19.48
N GLU A 198 -25.68 -2.37 -19.96
CA GLU A 198 -25.33 -2.91 -21.28
C GLU A 198 -25.48 -4.44 -21.35
N ALA A 199 -25.91 -4.94 -22.51
CA ALA A 199 -26.00 -6.37 -22.78
C ALA A 199 -24.65 -6.93 -23.27
N PRO A 200 -24.34 -8.21 -23.01
CA PRO A 200 -23.14 -8.85 -23.57
C PRO A 200 -23.23 -8.92 -25.10
N MET A 201 -22.07 -8.95 -25.75
CA MET A 201 -22.01 -9.11 -27.21
C MET A 201 -22.50 -10.50 -27.63
N PRO A 202 -23.05 -10.67 -28.84
CA PRO A 202 -23.58 -11.96 -29.30
C PRO A 202 -22.56 -13.11 -29.29
N ASN A 203 -21.27 -12.78 -29.44
CA ASN A 203 -20.17 -13.73 -29.47
C ASN A 203 -19.46 -13.91 -28.11
N GLU A 204 -19.94 -13.26 -27.04
CA GLU A 204 -19.44 -13.45 -25.68
C GLU A 204 -20.34 -14.42 -24.90
N LEU A 205 -19.79 -15.58 -24.53
CA LEU A 205 -20.49 -16.56 -23.71
C LEU A 205 -20.21 -16.29 -22.23
N ILE A 206 -21.26 -15.94 -21.47
CA ILE A 206 -21.15 -15.41 -20.10
C ILE A 206 -21.52 -16.44 -19.01
N SER A 207 -22.19 -17.54 -19.37
CA SER A 207 -22.62 -18.58 -18.42
C SER A 207 -21.99 -19.95 -18.70
N ARG A 208 -21.92 -20.81 -17.68
CA ARG A 208 -21.44 -22.19 -17.85
C ARG A 208 -22.36 -22.99 -18.76
N GLU A 209 -23.67 -22.79 -18.68
CA GLU A 209 -24.65 -23.43 -19.58
C GLU A 209 -24.41 -23.09 -21.04
N GLN A 210 -24.20 -21.81 -21.36
CA GLN A 210 -23.91 -21.37 -22.73
C GLN A 210 -22.64 -22.03 -23.25
N MET A 211 -21.57 -22.01 -22.46
CA MET A 211 -20.27 -22.56 -22.85
C MET A 211 -20.27 -24.09 -22.95
N ARG A 212 -21.08 -24.81 -22.16
CA ARG A 212 -21.22 -26.27 -22.30
C ARG A 212 -21.99 -26.65 -23.55
N LYS A 213 -23.12 -25.97 -23.78
CA LYS A 213 -23.98 -26.22 -24.94
C LYS A 213 -23.28 -25.90 -26.26
N ASN A 214 -22.58 -24.77 -26.30
CA ASN A 214 -21.81 -24.32 -27.46
C ASN A 214 -20.42 -23.86 -27.00
N PRO A 215 -19.43 -24.78 -26.93
CA PRO A 215 -18.08 -24.41 -26.52
C PRO A 215 -17.49 -23.25 -27.35
N PRO A 216 -16.93 -22.21 -26.69
CA PRO A 216 -16.40 -21.04 -27.38
C PRO A 216 -15.10 -21.36 -28.11
N HIS A 217 -14.75 -20.58 -29.14
CA HIS A 217 -13.46 -20.72 -29.84
C HIS A 217 -12.27 -20.36 -28.93
N PHE A 218 -12.41 -19.27 -28.15
CA PHE A 218 -11.49 -18.87 -27.11
C PHE A 218 -12.05 -19.25 -25.72
N LEU A 219 -11.37 -20.13 -25.00
CA LEU A 219 -11.69 -20.48 -23.62
C LEU A 219 -10.64 -19.89 -22.68
N LEU A 220 -11.05 -18.91 -21.86
CA LEU A 220 -10.18 -18.27 -20.87
C LEU A 220 -10.46 -18.87 -19.49
N THR A 221 -9.43 -19.35 -18.81
CA THR A 221 -9.58 -19.97 -17.49
C THR A 221 -8.30 -19.87 -16.66
N ASN A 222 -8.30 -20.48 -15.47
CA ASN A 222 -7.13 -20.64 -14.62
C ASN A 222 -6.88 -22.15 -14.39
N TYR A 223 -5.69 -22.50 -13.90
CA TYR A 223 -5.29 -23.91 -13.73
C TYR A 223 -6.22 -24.69 -12.79
N ALA A 224 -6.69 -24.07 -11.70
CA ALA A 224 -7.61 -24.71 -10.77
C ALA A 224 -8.95 -25.04 -11.42
N MET A 225 -9.49 -24.12 -12.23
CA MET A 225 -10.76 -24.33 -12.92
C MET A 225 -10.62 -25.28 -14.11
N LEU A 226 -9.46 -25.30 -14.77
CA LEU A 226 -9.14 -26.32 -15.78
C LEU A 226 -9.14 -27.73 -15.17
N GLU A 227 -8.62 -27.90 -13.95
CA GLU A 227 -8.70 -29.19 -13.26
C GLU A 227 -10.16 -29.61 -13.00
N TYR A 228 -11.00 -28.68 -12.55
CA TYR A 228 -12.43 -28.95 -12.40
C TYR A 228 -13.11 -29.30 -13.73
N LEU A 229 -12.78 -28.60 -14.83
CA LEU A 229 -13.31 -28.92 -16.16
C LEU A 229 -12.97 -30.36 -16.58
N LEU A 230 -11.77 -30.86 -16.24
CA LEU A 230 -11.39 -32.23 -16.55
C LEU A 230 -12.08 -33.29 -15.68
N LEU A 231 -12.54 -32.93 -14.48
CA LEU A 231 -13.10 -33.88 -13.51
C LEU A 231 -14.62 -33.95 -13.52
N ARG A 232 -15.31 -32.87 -13.88
CA ARG A 232 -16.77 -32.78 -13.77
C ARG A 232 -17.47 -33.41 -14.97
N PRO A 233 -18.42 -34.34 -14.75
CA PRO A 233 -19.17 -34.95 -15.85
C PRO A 233 -19.94 -33.94 -16.70
N GLU A 234 -20.50 -32.90 -16.07
CA GLU A 234 -21.24 -31.82 -16.76
C GLU A 234 -20.36 -31.00 -17.73
N ASP A 235 -19.03 -31.06 -17.60
CA ASP A 235 -18.08 -30.31 -18.42
C ASP A 235 -17.45 -31.21 -19.51
N ASN A 236 -17.96 -32.44 -19.69
CA ASN A 236 -17.49 -33.35 -20.74
C ASN A 236 -17.73 -32.79 -22.15
N ASP A 237 -18.76 -31.98 -22.34
CA ASP A 237 -19.13 -31.38 -23.63
C ASP A 237 -17.95 -30.61 -24.29
N PHE A 238 -17.03 -30.04 -23.50
CA PHE A 238 -15.82 -29.37 -24.03
C PHE A 238 -14.82 -30.33 -24.71
N PHE A 239 -14.93 -31.62 -24.40
CA PHE A 239 -13.96 -32.67 -24.75
C PHE A 239 -14.58 -33.86 -25.48
N ASP A 240 -15.88 -33.82 -25.78
CA ASP A 240 -16.56 -34.88 -26.51
C ASP A 240 -16.01 -35.04 -27.93
N LYS A 241 -16.23 -36.21 -28.54
CA LYS A 241 -15.63 -36.57 -29.84
C LYS A 241 -15.89 -35.54 -30.94
N GLU A 242 -17.05 -34.86 -30.90
CA GLU A 242 -17.43 -33.81 -31.84
C GLU A 242 -16.46 -32.62 -31.80
N TYR A 243 -16.01 -32.20 -30.61
CA TYR A 243 -15.21 -30.99 -30.42
C TYR A 243 -13.75 -31.26 -30.04
N SER A 244 -13.41 -32.47 -29.61
CA SER A 244 -12.06 -32.85 -29.15
C SER A 244 -10.95 -32.60 -30.18
N ASN A 245 -11.26 -32.75 -31.49
CA ASN A 245 -10.29 -32.56 -32.57
C ASN A 245 -10.09 -31.09 -32.98
N GLU A 246 -10.90 -30.17 -32.46
CA GLU A 246 -10.87 -28.75 -32.83
C GLU A 246 -9.78 -27.97 -32.10
N TRP A 247 -9.24 -28.53 -31.01
CA TRP A 247 -8.21 -27.91 -30.19
C TRP A 247 -6.91 -27.75 -30.99
N LYS A 248 -6.38 -26.52 -31.02
CA LYS A 248 -5.14 -26.21 -31.75
C LYS A 248 -4.10 -25.48 -30.90
N PHE A 249 -4.51 -24.62 -29.97
CA PHE A 249 -3.61 -23.78 -29.19
C PHE A 249 -3.82 -23.93 -27.68
N ILE A 250 -2.70 -24.02 -26.94
CA ILE A 250 -2.67 -23.85 -25.49
C ILE A 250 -1.71 -22.70 -25.16
N VAL A 251 -2.23 -21.66 -24.53
CA VAL A 251 -1.48 -20.48 -24.12
C VAL A 251 -1.37 -20.46 -22.60
N LEU A 252 -0.14 -20.39 -22.07
CA LEU A 252 0.13 -20.08 -20.66
C LEU A 252 0.67 -18.67 -20.57
N ASP A 253 -0.09 -17.77 -19.96
CA ASP A 253 0.38 -16.43 -19.66
C ASP A 253 1.11 -16.37 -18.32
N GLU A 254 2.09 -15.48 -18.22
CA GLU A 254 3.00 -15.34 -17.09
C GLU A 254 3.63 -16.66 -16.63
N ALA A 255 4.27 -17.35 -17.57
CA ALA A 255 4.83 -18.68 -17.36
C ALA A 255 5.86 -18.76 -16.21
N HIS A 256 6.48 -17.64 -15.82
CA HIS A 256 7.38 -17.57 -14.66
C HIS A 256 6.69 -17.81 -13.30
N SER A 257 5.36 -17.68 -13.24
CA SER A 257 4.57 -17.99 -12.05
C SER A 257 4.48 -19.50 -11.78
N TYR A 258 4.62 -20.33 -12.82
CA TYR A 258 4.54 -21.79 -12.75
C TYR A 258 5.91 -22.42 -12.46
N LYS A 259 6.43 -22.20 -11.25
CA LYS A 259 7.71 -22.76 -10.79
C LYS A 259 7.57 -23.64 -9.55
N GLY A 260 8.58 -24.47 -9.29
CA GLY A 260 8.59 -25.37 -8.13
C GLY A 260 7.43 -26.37 -8.17
N ALA A 261 6.82 -26.63 -7.01
CA ALA A 261 5.71 -27.59 -6.89
C ALA A 261 4.50 -27.22 -7.75
N ASN A 262 4.09 -25.94 -7.76
CA ASN A 262 2.97 -25.45 -8.58
C ASN A 262 3.22 -25.69 -10.08
N GLY A 263 4.44 -25.44 -10.55
CA GLY A 263 4.81 -25.71 -11.94
C GLY A 263 4.68 -27.20 -12.32
N ALA A 264 5.09 -28.10 -11.42
CA ALA A 264 4.96 -29.54 -11.64
C ALA A 264 3.48 -30.00 -11.70
N GLU A 265 2.62 -29.44 -10.85
CA GLU A 265 1.18 -29.73 -10.86
C GLU A 265 0.53 -29.28 -12.17
N VAL A 266 0.83 -28.07 -12.63
CA VAL A 266 0.32 -27.54 -13.91
C VAL A 266 0.83 -28.37 -15.09
N ALA A 267 2.09 -28.83 -15.07
CA ALA A 267 2.62 -29.69 -16.12
C ALA A 267 1.86 -31.01 -16.24
N LEU A 268 1.57 -31.67 -15.09
CA LEU A 268 0.75 -32.88 -15.05
C LEU A 268 -0.70 -32.63 -15.49
N LEU A 269 -1.27 -31.48 -15.12
CA LEU A 269 -2.59 -31.07 -15.56
C LEU A 269 -2.66 -30.92 -17.09
N LEU A 270 -1.69 -30.23 -17.69
CA LEU A 270 -1.62 -30.07 -19.15
C LEU A 270 -1.41 -31.41 -19.86
N LYS A 271 -0.61 -32.30 -19.29
CA LYS A 271 -0.45 -33.66 -19.82
C LYS A 271 -1.78 -34.43 -19.83
N ARG A 272 -2.56 -34.35 -18.74
CA ARG A 272 -3.92 -34.95 -18.67
C ARG A 272 -4.87 -34.33 -19.70
N LEU A 273 -4.83 -33.01 -19.88
CA LEU A 273 -5.63 -32.32 -20.89
C LEU A 273 -5.30 -32.82 -22.29
N LYS A 274 -4.01 -32.86 -22.66
CA LYS A 274 -3.57 -33.33 -23.98
C LYS A 274 -3.96 -34.78 -24.22
N GLU A 275 -3.76 -35.66 -23.23
CA GLU A 275 -4.21 -37.05 -23.33
C GLU A 275 -5.70 -37.15 -23.67
N ARG A 276 -6.52 -36.27 -23.10
CA ARG A 276 -7.97 -36.22 -23.34
C ARG A 276 -8.35 -35.70 -24.73
N ILE A 277 -7.70 -34.63 -25.23
CA ILE A 277 -8.07 -33.98 -26.51
C ILE A 277 -7.39 -34.56 -27.74
N ASN A 278 -6.18 -35.12 -27.61
CA ASN A 278 -5.42 -35.64 -28.74
C ASN A 278 -4.66 -36.95 -28.48
N ARG A 279 -4.97 -37.69 -27.40
CA ARG A 279 -4.29 -38.94 -27.04
C ARG A 279 -2.78 -38.78 -26.85
N GLY A 280 -2.35 -37.58 -26.45
CA GLY A 280 -0.95 -37.28 -26.19
C GLY A 280 -0.06 -37.20 -27.43
N GLU A 281 -0.65 -37.11 -28.63
CA GLU A 281 0.11 -36.98 -29.88
C GLU A 281 0.90 -35.66 -29.91
N GLN A 282 2.22 -35.75 -30.15
CA GLN A 282 3.09 -34.58 -30.26
C GLN A 282 2.90 -33.84 -31.60
N GLY A 283 3.07 -32.52 -31.59
CA GLY A 283 3.02 -31.65 -32.77
C GLY A 283 1.62 -31.27 -33.27
N LYS A 284 0.55 -31.86 -32.72
CA LYS A 284 -0.83 -31.49 -33.09
C LYS A 284 -1.26 -30.16 -32.45
N ILE A 285 -0.90 -29.95 -31.18
CA ILE A 285 -1.19 -28.75 -30.40
C ILE A 285 0.00 -27.81 -30.40
N GLN A 286 -0.22 -26.55 -30.78
CA GLN A 286 0.77 -25.48 -30.66
C GLN A 286 0.69 -24.87 -29.26
N CYS A 287 1.80 -24.95 -28.55
CA CYS A 287 1.95 -24.47 -27.18
C CYS A 287 2.66 -23.11 -27.19
N ILE A 288 2.06 -22.12 -26.52
CA ILE A 288 2.58 -20.77 -26.44
C ILE A 288 2.74 -20.36 -24.98
N ALA A 289 3.93 -19.93 -24.59
CA ALA A 289 4.22 -19.41 -23.26
C ALA A 289 4.59 -17.92 -23.38
N THR A 290 4.06 -17.08 -22.50
CA THR A 290 4.49 -15.68 -22.38
C THR A 290 5.07 -15.44 -21.00
N SER A 291 6.20 -14.72 -20.92
CA SER A 291 6.80 -14.37 -19.64
C SER A 291 7.60 -13.07 -19.72
N ALA A 292 7.55 -12.28 -18.64
CA ALA A 292 8.35 -11.07 -18.49
C ALA A 292 9.82 -11.30 -18.11
N THR A 293 10.15 -12.42 -17.48
CA THR A 293 11.39 -12.58 -16.69
C THR A 293 12.13 -13.89 -16.94
N LEU A 294 11.76 -14.64 -17.98
CA LEU A 294 12.26 -15.99 -18.20
C LEU A 294 13.49 -15.98 -19.12
N GLY A 295 14.65 -16.34 -18.57
CA GLY A 295 15.95 -16.35 -19.25
C GLY A 295 16.74 -15.04 -19.12
N GLY A 296 18.07 -15.14 -19.05
CA GLY A 296 19.02 -14.02 -19.01
C GLY A 296 19.59 -13.62 -20.37
N GLY A 297 18.87 -13.89 -21.46
CA GLY A 297 19.32 -13.69 -22.84
C GLY A 297 19.60 -15.01 -23.57
N LYS A 298 20.26 -14.90 -24.74
CA LYS A 298 20.48 -16.01 -25.69
C LYS A 298 21.15 -17.26 -25.10
N GLU A 299 22.01 -17.09 -24.10
CA GLU A 299 22.72 -18.21 -23.46
C GLU A 299 21.77 -19.14 -22.69
N ASP A 300 20.64 -18.64 -22.22
CA ASP A 300 19.66 -19.42 -21.48
C ASP A 300 18.58 -20.05 -22.37
N TYR A 301 18.56 -19.78 -23.69
CA TYR A 301 17.55 -20.32 -24.62
C TYR A 301 17.39 -21.84 -24.53
N PRO A 302 18.46 -22.65 -24.42
CA PRO A 302 18.30 -24.09 -24.23
C PRO A 302 17.58 -24.47 -22.93
N LYS A 303 17.85 -23.76 -21.82
CA LYS A 303 17.17 -24.02 -20.54
C LYS A 303 15.70 -23.59 -20.58
N VAL A 304 15.42 -22.46 -21.24
CA VAL A 304 14.05 -21.96 -21.43
C VAL A 304 13.24 -22.94 -22.29
N ALA A 305 13.82 -23.43 -23.39
CA ALA A 305 13.21 -24.46 -24.22
C ALA A 305 12.94 -25.75 -23.43
N GLN A 306 13.90 -26.18 -22.60
CA GLN A 306 13.72 -27.35 -21.75
C GLN A 306 12.58 -27.15 -20.74
N PHE A 307 12.56 -26.02 -20.03
CA PHE A 307 11.49 -25.67 -19.10
C PHE A 307 10.11 -25.68 -19.76
N ALA A 308 9.98 -25.04 -20.93
CA ALA A 308 8.73 -25.04 -21.69
C ALA A 308 8.34 -26.46 -22.16
N SER A 309 9.33 -27.26 -22.56
CA SER A 309 9.10 -28.64 -22.97
C SER A 309 8.55 -29.50 -21.83
N ASP A 310 9.11 -29.34 -20.63
CA ASP A 310 8.68 -30.06 -19.43
C ASP A 310 7.28 -29.59 -18.99
N LEU A 311 7.02 -28.27 -19.02
CA LEU A 311 5.75 -27.68 -18.61
C LEU A 311 4.60 -28.09 -19.53
N PHE A 312 4.79 -28.00 -20.85
CA PHE A 312 3.73 -28.35 -21.81
C PHE A 312 3.71 -29.82 -22.18
N SER A 313 4.73 -30.61 -21.81
CA SER A 313 4.96 -31.97 -22.34
C SER A 313 5.03 -32.01 -23.87
N GLU A 314 5.59 -30.98 -24.52
CA GLU A 314 5.70 -30.80 -25.97
C GLU A 314 7.13 -30.42 -26.35
N LYS A 315 7.57 -30.63 -27.60
CA LYS A 315 8.95 -30.28 -27.98
C LYS A 315 9.10 -28.77 -28.21
N PHE A 316 10.00 -28.14 -27.47
CA PHE A 316 10.49 -26.79 -27.75
C PHE A 316 11.98 -26.82 -28.07
N TYR A 317 12.41 -25.94 -28.96
CA TYR A 317 13.79 -25.75 -29.37
C TYR A 317 14.25 -24.31 -29.09
N PRO A 318 15.57 -24.04 -29.03
CA PRO A 318 16.09 -22.68 -28.84
C PRO A 318 15.53 -21.64 -29.82
N GLU A 319 15.17 -22.04 -31.04
CA GLU A 319 14.59 -21.13 -32.03
C GLU A 319 13.10 -20.85 -31.81
N ASP A 320 12.44 -21.51 -30.86
CA ASP A 320 11.06 -21.22 -30.43
C ASP A 320 11.00 -20.04 -29.45
N ILE A 321 12.14 -19.61 -28.90
CA ILE A 321 12.20 -18.43 -28.04
C ILE A 321 12.17 -17.17 -28.91
N VAL A 322 11.35 -16.20 -28.49
CA VAL A 322 11.27 -14.86 -29.08
C VAL A 322 11.48 -13.83 -27.97
N GLU A 323 12.54 -13.04 -28.10
CA GLU A 323 12.83 -11.88 -27.26
C GLU A 323 12.58 -10.58 -28.02
N SER A 324 12.40 -9.49 -27.29
CA SER A 324 12.16 -8.18 -27.88
C SER A 324 13.50 -7.51 -28.20
N SER A 325 13.59 -6.99 -29.42
CA SER A 325 14.74 -6.21 -29.85
C SER A 325 14.47 -4.73 -29.67
N ARG A 326 15.43 -3.99 -29.13
CA ARG A 326 15.35 -2.54 -28.95
C ARG A 326 16.20 -1.82 -29.98
N VAL A 327 15.74 -0.64 -30.40
CA VAL A 327 16.51 0.24 -31.30
C VAL A 327 17.78 0.69 -30.59
N ASN A 328 18.92 0.52 -31.25
CA ASN A 328 20.18 1.07 -30.77
C ASN A 328 20.20 2.58 -31.06
N MET A 329 20.03 3.39 -30.02
CA MET A 329 19.94 4.86 -30.14
C MET A 329 21.30 5.52 -30.38
N ALA A 330 22.42 4.81 -30.14
CA ALA A 330 23.77 5.35 -30.18
C ALA A 330 24.42 5.38 -31.58
N LEU A 331 23.80 4.75 -32.59
CA LEU A 331 24.33 4.66 -33.96
C LEU A 331 23.94 5.89 -34.81
N ARG A 332 24.34 7.08 -34.38
CA ARG A 332 24.21 8.30 -35.20
C ARG A 332 25.60 8.69 -35.74
N GLU A 333 25.79 8.59 -37.05
CA GLU A 333 27.08 8.86 -37.74
C GLU A 333 27.37 10.37 -37.96
N ASN A 334 26.66 11.27 -37.26
CA ASN A 334 26.77 12.71 -37.48
C ASN A 334 27.84 13.39 -36.61
N ILE A 335 28.24 14.58 -37.04
CA ILE A 335 29.02 15.54 -36.27
C ILE A 335 28.25 15.88 -34.98
N SER A 336 28.86 15.62 -33.82
CA SER A 336 28.26 15.93 -32.51
C SER A 336 28.63 17.34 -32.04
N ILE A 337 27.71 17.99 -31.32
CA ILE A 337 27.89 19.33 -30.75
C ILE A 337 28.00 19.21 -29.23
N TYR A 338 29.13 19.68 -28.68
CA TYR A 338 29.31 19.80 -27.23
C TYR A 338 28.55 20.99 -26.67
N ARG A 339 27.91 20.82 -25.50
CA ARG A 339 27.26 21.90 -24.74
C ARG A 339 27.58 21.75 -23.25
N SER A 340 27.68 22.87 -22.54
CA SER A 340 27.97 22.86 -21.09
C SER A 340 26.71 22.58 -20.26
N CYS A 341 26.88 22.21 -18.99
CA CYS A 341 25.76 21.98 -18.06
C CYS A 341 24.80 23.18 -17.96
N ASP A 342 25.31 24.42 -18.02
CA ASP A 342 24.50 25.65 -17.90
C ASP A 342 23.57 25.84 -19.11
N PHE A 343 23.94 25.33 -20.29
CA PHE A 343 23.07 25.39 -21.46
C PHE A 343 21.74 24.66 -21.21
N TYR A 344 21.80 23.46 -20.62
CA TYR A 344 20.60 22.66 -20.38
C TYR A 344 19.68 23.27 -19.32
N ASN A 345 20.26 23.89 -18.30
CA ASN A 345 19.49 24.62 -17.28
C ASN A 345 18.74 25.80 -17.90
N ASN A 346 19.44 26.63 -18.69
CA ASN A 346 18.81 27.75 -19.40
C ASN A 346 17.72 27.29 -20.39
N LEU A 347 17.95 26.18 -21.10
CA LEU A 347 16.99 25.62 -22.05
C LEU A 347 15.73 25.09 -21.35
N LYS A 348 15.89 24.43 -20.20
CA LYS A 348 14.78 23.97 -19.37
C LYS A 348 13.96 25.15 -18.83
N ASP A 349 14.62 26.18 -18.31
CA ASP A 349 13.95 27.36 -17.76
C ASP A 349 13.15 28.09 -18.84
N ASP A 350 13.75 28.30 -20.01
CA ASP A 350 13.06 28.90 -21.16
C ASP A 350 11.85 28.07 -21.62
N TYR A 351 11.97 26.74 -21.61
CA TYR A 351 10.87 25.84 -21.97
C TYR A 351 9.69 25.96 -21.00
N TYR A 352 9.95 26.00 -19.69
CA TYR A 352 8.88 26.17 -18.70
C TYR A 352 8.31 27.60 -18.68
N LEU A 353 9.12 28.63 -18.94
CA LEU A 353 8.62 29.99 -19.11
C LEU A 353 7.68 30.10 -20.32
N PHE A 354 7.96 29.37 -21.40
CA PHE A 354 7.05 29.26 -22.54
C PHE A 354 5.73 28.57 -22.15
N LEU A 355 5.79 27.41 -21.47
CA LEU A 355 4.59 26.70 -21.02
C LEU A 355 3.73 27.51 -20.03
N ASP A 356 4.36 28.34 -19.20
CA ASP A 356 3.68 29.26 -18.28
C ASP A 356 3.10 30.51 -18.99
N GLY A 357 3.26 30.62 -20.32
CA GLY A 357 2.80 31.77 -21.11
C GLY A 357 3.62 33.05 -20.91
N LYS A 358 4.76 32.98 -20.19
CA LYS A 358 5.64 34.11 -19.88
C LYS A 358 6.66 34.43 -20.97
N LYS A 359 6.80 33.54 -21.96
CA LYS A 359 7.72 33.68 -23.08
C LYS A 359 7.02 33.27 -24.37
N THR A 360 7.25 34.01 -25.45
CA THR A 360 6.65 33.67 -26.75
C THR A 360 7.46 32.60 -27.47
N PHE A 361 6.82 31.88 -28.40
CA PHE A 361 7.54 30.87 -29.18
C PHE A 361 8.59 31.47 -30.12
N ASP A 362 8.35 32.68 -30.63
CA ASP A 362 9.31 33.37 -31.51
C ASP A 362 10.58 33.79 -30.76
N GLU A 363 10.45 34.27 -29.51
CA GLU A 363 11.60 34.52 -28.63
C GLU A 363 12.41 33.25 -28.36
N PHE A 364 11.74 32.10 -28.23
CA PHE A 364 12.39 30.81 -28.06
C PHE A 364 13.15 30.41 -29.33
N LYS A 365 12.54 30.50 -30.51
CA LYS A 365 13.17 30.19 -31.80
C LYS A 365 14.40 31.06 -32.07
N ASN A 366 14.29 32.36 -31.83
CA ASN A 366 15.38 33.31 -32.07
C ASN A 366 16.58 33.04 -31.18
N LYS A 367 16.37 32.73 -29.89
CA LYS A 367 17.46 32.46 -28.94
C LYS A 367 18.26 31.21 -29.30
N TYR A 368 17.61 30.17 -29.84
CA TYR A 368 18.23 28.88 -30.15
C TYR A 368 18.47 28.64 -31.64
N ASN A 369 18.27 29.66 -32.49
CA ASN A 369 18.48 29.63 -33.94
C ASN A 369 17.74 28.47 -34.66
N ILE A 370 16.43 28.35 -34.38
CA ILE A 370 15.56 27.28 -34.89
C ILE A 370 14.84 27.73 -36.18
N ASP A 371 14.66 26.84 -37.15
CA ASP A 371 13.91 27.13 -38.39
C ASP A 371 12.49 27.64 -38.06
N ILE A 372 12.12 28.76 -38.68
CA ILE A 372 10.84 29.45 -38.51
C ILE A 372 9.65 28.53 -38.81
N ARG A 373 9.83 27.55 -39.71
CA ARG A 373 8.79 26.59 -40.13
C ARG A 373 8.34 25.60 -39.06
N ILE A 374 9.07 25.48 -37.95
CA ILE A 374 8.69 24.58 -36.85
C ILE A 374 7.58 25.22 -36.02
N ASP A 375 6.42 24.60 -35.94
CA ASP A 375 5.24 25.08 -35.22
C ASP A 375 5.09 24.49 -33.80
N ASN A 376 5.90 23.49 -33.47
CA ASN A 376 5.81 22.72 -32.23
C ASN A 376 7.08 22.84 -31.38
N ILE A 377 6.92 23.21 -30.11
CA ILE A 377 8.01 23.32 -29.13
C ILE A 377 8.76 21.99 -28.90
N ASP A 378 8.06 20.85 -28.92
CA ASP A 378 8.66 19.54 -28.73
C ASP A 378 9.56 19.15 -29.92
N ARG A 379 9.17 19.58 -31.14
CA ARG A 379 10.00 19.46 -32.35
C ARG A 379 11.19 20.39 -32.31
N ALA A 380 11.00 21.62 -31.81
CA ALA A 380 12.09 22.56 -31.59
C ALA A 380 13.15 21.97 -30.64
N LEU A 381 12.74 21.37 -29.52
CA LEU A 381 13.66 20.66 -28.63
C LEU A 381 14.37 19.48 -29.33
N TYR A 382 13.65 18.73 -30.17
CA TYR A 382 14.24 17.64 -30.96
C TYR A 382 15.37 18.14 -31.86
N GLU A 383 15.16 19.22 -32.61
CA GLU A 383 16.19 19.78 -33.51
C GLU A 383 17.41 20.30 -32.75
N ILE A 384 17.22 20.90 -31.56
CA ILE A 384 18.34 21.37 -30.73
C ILE A 384 19.19 20.18 -30.24
N LEU A 385 18.54 19.11 -29.77
CA LEU A 385 19.19 18.05 -29.01
C LEU A 385 19.60 16.83 -29.84
N LYS A 386 19.10 16.66 -31.07
CA LYS A 386 19.34 15.44 -31.87
C LYS A 386 20.83 15.13 -32.13
N ASP A 387 21.67 16.16 -32.23
CA ASP A 387 23.12 16.06 -32.52
C ASP A 387 23.99 16.38 -31.29
N ASP A 388 23.42 16.34 -30.08
CA ASP A 388 24.12 16.69 -28.83
C ASP A 388 25.10 15.60 -28.36
N GLU A 389 26.37 15.94 -28.14
CA GLU A 389 27.43 14.99 -27.74
C GLU A 389 27.12 14.30 -26.39
N ASN A 390 26.64 15.08 -25.40
CA ASN A 390 26.35 14.59 -24.05
C ASN A 390 25.13 13.66 -24.06
N LEU A 391 24.10 13.97 -24.84
CA LEU A 391 22.94 13.11 -25.00
C LEU A 391 23.29 11.79 -25.68
N ILE A 392 24.14 11.81 -26.71
CA ILE A 392 24.61 10.59 -27.39
C ILE A 392 25.43 9.72 -26.43
N ALA A 393 26.33 10.33 -25.64
CA ALA A 393 27.09 9.63 -24.61
C ALA A 393 26.17 8.99 -23.56
N LEU A 394 25.17 9.74 -23.09
CA LEU A 394 24.15 9.28 -22.15
C LEU A 394 23.35 8.09 -22.72
N GLN A 395 22.90 8.17 -23.97
CA GLN A 395 22.19 7.09 -24.65
C GLN A 395 23.06 5.83 -24.82
N LYS A 396 24.35 6.00 -25.10
CA LYS A 396 25.29 4.88 -25.26
C LYS A 396 25.52 4.15 -23.95
N GLU A 397 25.73 4.88 -22.86
CA GLU A 397 25.99 4.29 -21.54
C GLU A 397 24.73 3.64 -20.96
N LEU A 398 23.62 4.37 -20.92
CA LEU A 398 22.37 3.88 -20.34
C LEU A 398 21.67 2.84 -21.21
N GLY A 399 22.01 2.78 -22.50
CA GLY A 399 21.52 1.74 -23.41
C GLY A 399 22.10 0.35 -23.12
N GLN A 400 23.22 0.28 -22.39
CA GLN A 400 23.84 -0.98 -21.98
C GLN A 400 23.31 -1.46 -20.63
N GLN A 401 23.27 -0.57 -19.64
CA GLN A 401 22.83 -0.90 -18.28
C GLN A 401 22.31 0.32 -17.52
N THR A 402 21.46 0.07 -16.54
CA THR A 402 21.02 1.07 -15.56
C THR A 402 22.21 1.53 -14.71
N GLN A 403 22.36 2.84 -14.52
CA GLN A 403 23.47 3.44 -13.77
C GLN A 403 22.96 4.36 -12.65
N SER A 404 23.79 4.60 -11.62
CA SER A 404 23.48 5.64 -10.62
C SER A 404 23.67 7.03 -11.24
N VAL A 405 22.85 7.99 -10.83
CA VAL A 405 22.94 9.37 -11.34
C VAL A 405 24.35 9.92 -11.15
N ASP A 406 25.00 9.66 -10.01
CA ASP A 406 26.35 10.17 -9.74
C ASP A 406 27.40 9.73 -10.77
N LYS A 407 27.38 8.45 -11.15
CA LYS A 407 28.30 7.92 -12.15
C LYS A 407 28.05 8.53 -13.52
N VAL A 408 26.80 8.81 -13.84
CA VAL A 408 26.40 9.39 -15.13
C VAL A 408 26.83 10.86 -15.21
N VAL A 409 26.71 11.62 -14.12
CA VAL A 409 27.20 13.02 -14.04
C VAL A 409 28.69 13.08 -14.38
N ASP A 410 29.48 12.23 -13.73
CA ASP A 410 30.93 12.14 -13.97
C ASP A 410 31.29 11.64 -15.36
N LEU A 411 30.42 10.88 -16.02
CA LEU A 411 30.62 10.37 -17.38
C LEU A 411 30.33 11.42 -18.45
N VAL A 412 29.20 12.11 -18.31
CA VAL A 412 28.69 13.07 -19.30
C VAL A 412 29.44 14.40 -19.22
N PHE A 413 29.66 14.93 -18.01
CA PHE A 413 30.25 16.25 -17.81
C PHE A 413 31.74 16.21 -17.42
N LYS A 414 32.51 15.30 -18.02
CA LYS A 414 33.97 15.18 -17.79
C LYS A 414 34.74 16.44 -18.14
N ARG A 415 34.32 17.15 -19.20
CA ARG A 415 35.00 18.34 -19.74
C ARG A 415 34.67 19.63 -18.98
N ASP A 416 33.57 19.64 -18.23
CA ASP A 416 33.16 20.83 -17.46
C ASP A 416 33.95 20.93 -16.15
N ALA A 417 34.67 22.03 -15.94
CA ALA A 417 35.40 22.32 -14.70
C ALA A 417 34.54 23.14 -13.72
N VAL A 418 33.37 22.63 -13.36
CA VAL A 418 32.40 23.29 -12.45
C VAL A 418 32.08 22.41 -11.24
N GLU A 419 31.44 23.00 -10.23
CA GLU A 419 30.98 22.30 -9.03
C GLU A 419 30.03 21.13 -9.37
N TYR A 420 30.14 20.04 -8.61
CA TYR A 420 29.35 18.82 -8.83
C TYR A 420 27.84 19.08 -8.87
N ARG A 421 27.31 19.90 -7.94
CA ARG A 421 25.89 20.25 -7.90
C ARG A 421 25.38 20.87 -9.20
N LYS A 422 26.19 21.70 -9.87
CA LYS A 422 25.79 22.30 -11.17
C LYS A 422 25.75 21.27 -12.28
N LYS A 423 26.68 20.31 -12.28
CA LYS A 423 26.69 19.20 -13.25
C LYS A 423 25.48 18.29 -13.05
N GLU A 424 25.13 18.00 -11.80
CA GLU A 424 23.95 17.21 -11.43
C GLU A 424 22.66 17.89 -11.90
N GLU A 425 22.48 19.18 -11.61
CA GLU A 425 21.33 19.95 -12.09
C GLU A 425 21.28 19.99 -13.63
N GLY A 426 22.42 20.17 -14.29
CA GLY A 426 22.53 20.12 -15.75
C GLY A 426 22.14 18.77 -16.35
N LEU A 427 22.53 17.65 -15.72
CA LEU A 427 22.14 16.30 -16.15
C LEU A 427 20.62 16.10 -16.02
N ILE A 428 20.05 16.47 -14.88
CA ILE A 428 18.62 16.37 -14.63
C ILE A 428 17.86 17.21 -15.65
N SER A 429 18.34 18.43 -15.94
CA SER A 429 17.76 19.30 -16.95
C SER A 429 17.83 18.71 -18.35
N LEU A 430 18.98 18.13 -18.74
CA LEU A 430 19.15 17.43 -20.02
C LEU A 430 18.16 16.26 -20.17
N ILE A 431 18.06 15.40 -19.15
CA ILE A 431 17.13 14.26 -19.18
C ILE A 431 15.68 14.75 -19.29
N ASP A 432 15.33 15.79 -18.54
CA ASP A 432 13.97 16.34 -18.49
C ASP A 432 13.52 16.92 -19.84
N ILE A 433 14.36 17.69 -20.52
CA ILE A 433 14.04 18.25 -21.84
C ILE A 433 14.12 17.17 -22.95
N ALA A 434 15.10 16.26 -22.88
CA ALA A 434 15.23 15.19 -23.86
C ALA A 434 14.08 14.16 -23.80
N SER A 435 13.43 14.02 -22.64
CA SER A 435 12.22 13.21 -22.46
C SER A 435 10.96 13.83 -23.10
N LYS A 436 10.99 15.13 -23.42
CA LYS A 436 9.91 15.85 -24.12
C LYS A 436 10.19 16.06 -25.60
N ALA A 437 11.46 16.10 -25.98
CA ALA A 437 11.91 16.30 -27.36
C ALA A 437 11.45 15.16 -28.29
N LYS A 438 10.49 15.44 -29.19
CA LYS A 438 9.92 14.47 -30.13
C LYS A 438 9.99 14.96 -31.57
N ALA A 439 10.22 14.03 -32.49
CA ALA A 439 10.19 14.34 -33.92
C ALA A 439 8.78 14.71 -34.41
N ASP A 440 7.74 14.07 -33.89
CA ASP A 440 6.34 14.32 -34.24
C ASP A 440 5.46 13.79 -33.09
N LYS A 441 4.14 13.94 -33.20
CA LYS A 441 3.20 13.55 -32.13
C LYS A 441 3.20 12.04 -31.86
N GLU A 442 3.49 11.20 -32.86
CA GLU A 442 3.46 9.74 -32.77
C GLU A 442 4.84 9.16 -32.42
N SER A 443 5.92 9.89 -32.71
CA SER A 443 7.30 9.53 -32.37
C SER A 443 7.55 9.50 -30.87
N LYS A 444 8.42 8.56 -30.45
CA LYS A 444 8.97 8.55 -29.09
C LYS A 444 9.95 9.71 -28.88
N ALA A 445 10.09 10.10 -27.62
CA ALA A 445 11.05 11.12 -27.22
C ALA A 445 12.50 10.67 -27.49
N LEU A 446 13.41 11.65 -27.61
CA LEU A 446 14.84 11.40 -27.75
C LEU A 446 15.43 10.65 -26.56
N LEU A 447 14.88 10.80 -25.36
CA LEU A 447 15.33 10.08 -24.17
C LEU A 447 14.16 9.69 -23.27
N PRO A 448 13.52 8.53 -23.51
CA PRO A 448 12.50 8.00 -22.61
C PRO A 448 13.18 7.42 -21.36
N ALA A 449 13.52 8.28 -20.41
CA ALA A 449 14.20 7.92 -19.17
C ALA A 449 13.23 7.60 -18.04
N ARG A 450 13.65 6.70 -17.14
CA ARG A 450 12.99 6.35 -15.89
C ARG A 450 13.98 6.45 -14.75
N TYR A 451 13.50 6.93 -13.60
CA TYR A 451 14.28 6.94 -12.37
C TYR A 451 13.81 5.81 -11.46
N HIS A 452 14.76 5.10 -10.86
CA HIS A 452 14.51 4.00 -9.94
C HIS A 452 15.08 4.33 -8.58
N LEU A 453 14.24 4.19 -7.55
CA LEU A 453 14.62 4.29 -6.16
C LEU A 453 14.24 2.98 -5.49
N PHE A 454 15.20 2.35 -4.83
CA PHE A 454 14.97 1.11 -4.10
C PHE A 454 14.98 1.40 -2.61
N VAL A 455 13.86 1.11 -1.95
CA VAL A 455 13.73 1.20 -0.50
C VAL A 455 13.50 -0.21 0.06
N ARG A 456 14.31 -0.60 1.04
CA ARG A 456 14.22 -1.89 1.71
C ARG A 456 13.52 -1.74 3.05
N ALA A 457 12.53 -2.59 3.31
CA ALA A 457 11.92 -2.70 4.62
C ALA A 457 12.89 -3.27 5.67
N LEU A 458 12.78 -2.76 6.88
CA LEU A 458 13.38 -3.33 8.09
C LEU A 458 12.81 -4.73 8.37
N GLU A 459 13.71 -5.72 8.44
CA GLU A 459 13.41 -7.14 8.73
C GLU A 459 13.23 -7.46 10.21
N GLY A 460 13.52 -6.48 11.08
CA GLY A 460 13.53 -6.66 12.53
C GLY A 460 14.66 -5.87 13.16
N MET A 461 14.65 -5.84 14.49
CA MET A 461 15.77 -5.37 15.29
C MET A 461 16.27 -6.56 16.10
N TYR A 462 17.57 -6.78 16.03
CA TYR A 462 18.24 -7.92 16.62
C TYR A 462 19.36 -7.42 17.52
N ALA A 463 19.49 -7.98 18.72
CA ALA A 463 20.53 -7.58 19.65
C ALA A 463 21.35 -8.77 20.15
N SER A 464 22.67 -8.56 20.20
CA SER A 464 23.54 -9.32 21.08
C SER A 464 23.69 -8.57 22.38
N PHE A 465 23.82 -9.28 23.49
CA PHE A 465 24.02 -8.67 24.81
C PHE A 465 25.43 -8.94 25.37
N TYR A 466 26.28 -9.67 24.63
CA TYR A 466 27.61 -10.08 25.09
C TYR A 466 28.67 -9.94 23.98
N PRO A 467 29.92 -9.55 24.28
CA PRO A 467 30.42 -9.06 25.57
C PRO A 467 29.91 -7.66 25.93
N HIS A 468 29.49 -6.90 24.91
CA HIS A 468 28.78 -5.63 25.02
C HIS A 468 27.49 -5.73 24.20
N LYS A 469 26.52 -4.86 24.51
CA LYS A 469 25.28 -4.82 23.73
C LYS A 469 25.59 -4.32 22.32
N GLU A 470 25.12 -5.03 21.30
CA GLU A 470 25.30 -4.68 19.89
C GLU A 470 23.98 -4.89 19.17
N VAL A 471 23.68 -4.02 18.20
CA VAL A 471 22.40 -4.02 17.47
C VAL A 471 22.61 -4.25 15.98
N TYR A 472 21.71 -5.05 15.42
CA TYR A 472 21.66 -5.42 14.01
C TYR A 472 20.23 -5.21 13.50
N LEU A 473 20.12 -4.67 12.29
CA LEU A 473 18.85 -4.41 11.61
C LEU A 473 18.56 -5.42 10.48
N GLU A 474 19.46 -6.39 10.34
CA GLU A 474 19.36 -7.54 9.45
C GLU A 474 19.32 -8.78 10.33
N ARG A 475 18.61 -9.82 9.88
CA ARG A 475 18.56 -11.07 10.64
C ARG A 475 19.94 -11.69 10.78
N ARG A 476 20.35 -11.93 12.03
CA ARG A 476 21.59 -12.65 12.39
C ARG A 476 21.30 -13.59 13.53
N GLU A 477 21.67 -14.86 13.42
CA GLU A 477 21.49 -15.82 14.51
C GLU A 477 22.70 -15.83 15.46
N LYS A 478 23.91 -15.63 14.91
CA LYS A 478 25.18 -15.62 15.64
C LYS A 478 26.14 -14.58 15.09
N ILE A 479 27.03 -14.11 15.95
CA ILE A 479 28.16 -13.22 15.60
C ILE A 479 29.45 -13.81 16.17
N ARG A 480 30.57 -13.55 15.50
CA ARG A 480 31.90 -13.89 16.04
C ARG A 480 32.40 -12.73 16.89
N ALA A 481 32.40 -12.91 18.21
CA ALA A 481 33.12 -12.02 19.12
C ALA A 481 34.58 -12.48 19.24
N GLY A 482 35.51 -11.58 19.60
CA GLY A 482 36.95 -11.86 19.70
C GLY A 482 37.27 -13.16 20.43
N ASN A 483 38.36 -13.83 20.04
CA ASN A 483 38.77 -15.20 20.44
C ASN A 483 37.90 -16.35 19.86
N ASN A 484 37.38 -16.22 18.62
CA ASN A 484 36.58 -17.26 17.95
C ASN A 484 35.32 -17.70 18.74
N LEU A 485 34.76 -16.81 19.56
CA LEU A 485 33.55 -17.10 20.32
C LEU A 485 32.30 -16.74 19.50
N ASP A 486 31.50 -17.75 19.17
CA ASP A 486 30.18 -17.53 18.57
C ASP A 486 29.17 -17.12 19.64
N VAL A 487 28.64 -15.90 19.51
CA VAL A 487 27.64 -15.32 20.41
C VAL A 487 26.29 -15.26 19.71
N SER A 488 25.24 -15.70 20.40
CA SER A 488 23.87 -15.65 19.93
C SER A 488 23.34 -14.22 19.83
N VAL A 489 22.48 -14.00 18.84
CA VAL A 489 21.78 -12.75 18.61
C VAL A 489 20.29 -13.02 18.68
N PHE A 490 19.55 -12.15 19.37
CA PHE A 490 18.14 -12.34 19.67
C PHE A 490 17.28 -11.30 18.97
N GLU A 491 16.11 -11.72 18.49
CA GLU A 491 15.14 -10.80 17.91
C GLU A 491 14.40 -10.02 19.00
N LEU A 492 14.26 -8.71 18.82
CA LEU A 492 13.61 -7.81 19.76
C LEU A 492 12.21 -7.39 19.30
N ALA A 493 11.38 -7.05 20.29
CA ALA A 493 10.10 -6.37 20.16
C ALA A 493 9.99 -5.32 21.28
N ASN A 494 9.07 -4.37 21.15
CA ASN A 494 8.83 -3.36 22.18
C ASN A 494 7.35 -3.16 22.51
N CYS A 495 7.08 -2.73 23.73
CA CYS A 495 5.79 -2.13 24.07
C CYS A 495 5.67 -0.75 23.40
N GLN A 496 4.64 -0.57 22.57
CA GLN A 496 4.36 0.68 21.86
C GLN A 496 3.94 1.85 22.78
N LYS A 497 3.73 1.59 24.07
CA LYS A 497 3.35 2.60 25.08
C LYS A 497 4.52 3.07 25.93
N CYS A 498 5.34 2.14 26.45
CA CYS A 498 6.42 2.45 27.40
C CYS A 498 7.83 2.12 26.89
N GLY A 499 7.97 1.53 25.71
CA GLY A 499 9.27 1.14 25.13
C GLY A 499 9.91 -0.09 25.75
N GLN A 500 9.28 -0.77 26.72
CA GLN A 500 9.85 -1.98 27.33
C GLN A 500 10.26 -3.00 26.26
N GLU A 501 11.53 -3.41 26.26
CA GLU A 501 12.06 -4.43 25.36
C GLU A 501 11.64 -5.86 25.75
N TYR A 502 11.31 -6.62 24.71
CA TYR A 502 10.97 -8.03 24.73
C TYR A 502 11.88 -8.77 23.76
N ILE A 503 12.27 -9.99 24.11
CA ILE A 503 12.92 -10.94 23.22
C ILE A 503 11.85 -11.88 22.66
N VAL A 504 11.90 -12.15 21.36
CA VAL A 504 10.92 -12.99 20.65
C VAL A 504 11.60 -14.21 20.06
N GLY A 505 10.94 -15.38 20.15
CA GLY A 505 11.46 -16.61 19.54
C GLY A 505 10.68 -17.87 19.86
N ILE A 506 11.27 -19.02 19.52
CA ILE A 506 10.80 -20.36 19.85
C ILE A 506 11.88 -21.08 20.67
N ILE A 507 11.47 -21.79 21.72
CA ILE A 507 12.36 -22.68 22.46
C ILE A 507 12.41 -24.02 21.72
N ASP A 508 13.59 -24.45 21.32
CA ASP A 508 13.77 -25.77 20.70
C ASP A 508 13.72 -26.92 21.74
N ARG A 509 13.69 -28.17 21.26
CA ARG A 509 13.65 -29.36 22.15
C ARG A 509 14.85 -29.45 23.11
N LEU A 510 15.94 -28.78 22.79
CA LEU A 510 17.17 -28.76 23.59
C LEU A 510 17.21 -27.58 24.57
N GLY A 511 16.18 -26.75 24.63
CA GLY A 511 16.09 -25.60 25.53
C GLY A 511 16.88 -24.37 25.06
N TYR A 512 17.12 -24.23 23.76
CA TYR A 512 17.74 -23.04 23.17
C TYR A 512 16.68 -22.15 22.53
N LEU A 513 16.80 -20.85 22.76
CA LEU A 513 15.95 -19.85 22.14
C LEU A 513 16.45 -19.55 20.72
N LYS A 514 15.60 -19.81 19.73
CA LYS A 514 15.86 -19.55 18.31
C LYS A 514 14.88 -18.54 17.75
N HIS A 515 15.26 -17.90 16.65
CA HIS A 515 14.39 -16.99 15.90
C HIS A 515 13.15 -17.71 15.41
N TYR A 516 12.04 -16.98 15.31
CA TYR A 516 10.80 -17.51 14.77
C TYR A 516 10.86 -17.52 13.23
N THR A 517 10.64 -18.67 12.59
CA THR A 517 10.45 -18.80 11.13
C THR A 517 9.04 -19.27 10.80
N THR A 518 8.38 -18.56 9.89
CA THR A 518 7.19 -19.05 9.18
C THR A 518 7.65 -20.00 8.08
N ASP A 519 7.98 -21.24 8.43
CA ASP A 519 8.12 -22.29 7.43
C ASP A 519 6.70 -22.69 6.97
N PHE A 520 6.43 -22.57 5.65
CA PHE A 520 5.19 -23.01 5.02
C PHE A 520 5.04 -24.53 5.20
N GLY A 521 4.47 -24.97 6.31
CA GLY A 521 4.22 -26.38 6.57
C GLY A 521 3.94 -26.76 8.03
N ASP A 522 4.31 -25.92 9.02
CA ASP A 522 4.19 -26.30 10.44
C ASP A 522 3.46 -25.24 11.27
N ASN A 523 2.12 -25.22 11.16
CA ASN A 523 1.22 -24.36 11.95
C ASN A 523 1.24 -24.64 13.48
N SER A 524 2.11 -25.54 13.96
CA SER A 524 2.15 -25.97 15.36
C SER A 524 3.04 -25.11 16.27
N LYS A 525 3.97 -24.31 15.72
CA LYS A 525 4.93 -23.55 16.53
C LYS A 525 4.41 -22.15 16.86
N VAL A 526 4.13 -21.92 18.15
CA VAL A 526 3.65 -20.64 18.66
C VAL A 526 4.83 -19.74 19.07
N MET A 527 4.85 -18.53 18.52
CA MET A 527 5.82 -17.48 18.89
C MET A 527 5.68 -17.09 20.37
N THR A 528 6.79 -17.08 21.09
CA THR A 528 6.87 -16.75 22.53
C THR A 528 7.56 -15.40 22.77
N TYR A 529 7.10 -14.67 23.77
CA TYR A 529 7.63 -13.35 24.17
C TYR A 529 8.26 -13.43 25.57
N PHE A 530 9.44 -12.86 25.72
CA PHE A 530 10.21 -12.79 26.96
C PHE A 530 10.51 -11.33 27.28
N MET A 531 9.89 -10.78 28.33
CA MET A 531 10.18 -9.41 28.76
C MET A 531 11.57 -9.37 29.41
N VAL A 532 12.44 -8.44 29.00
CA VAL A 532 13.75 -8.27 29.66
C VAL A 532 13.52 -7.58 31.00
N ASP A 533 13.99 -8.19 32.09
CA ASP A 533 13.78 -7.65 33.43
C ASP A 533 14.94 -6.73 33.82
N ASN A 534 14.66 -5.41 33.88
CA ASN A 534 15.63 -4.37 34.17
C ASN A 534 15.34 -3.62 35.50
N SER A 535 14.35 -4.03 36.31
CA SER A 535 13.98 -3.30 37.54
C SER A 535 13.15 -4.14 38.54
N GLU A 536 13.46 -4.01 39.84
CA GLU A 536 12.78 -4.63 41.01
C GLU A 536 11.31 -4.20 41.26
N GLN A 537 10.62 -3.62 40.27
CA GLN A 537 9.21 -3.24 40.44
C GLN A 537 8.29 -4.32 39.87
N GLU A 538 7.79 -5.18 40.75
CA GLU A 538 6.65 -6.05 40.48
C GLU A 538 5.37 -5.19 40.43
N ILE A 539 4.71 -5.18 39.27
CA ILE A 539 3.33 -4.71 39.17
C ILE A 539 2.46 -5.96 39.27
N ASP A 540 1.91 -6.19 40.47
CA ASP A 540 1.09 -7.37 40.79
C ASP A 540 -0.33 -7.35 40.20
N SER A 541 -0.78 -6.25 39.58
CA SER A 541 -2.16 -6.16 39.11
C SER A 541 -2.31 -5.47 37.75
N ILE A 542 -3.05 -6.14 36.87
CA ILE A 542 -3.55 -5.60 35.60
C ILE A 542 -4.55 -4.47 35.90
N ASP A 543 -4.52 -3.41 35.11
CA ASP A 543 -5.47 -2.30 35.21
C ASP A 543 -6.90 -2.79 34.92
N GLU A 544 -7.80 -2.69 35.91
CA GLU A 544 -9.19 -3.18 35.83
C GLU A 544 -9.98 -2.55 34.67
N ASP A 545 -9.78 -1.25 34.42
CA ASP A 545 -10.53 -0.53 33.37
C ASP A 545 -10.12 -0.99 31.96
N GLU A 546 -8.81 -1.07 31.71
CA GLU A 546 -8.30 -1.43 30.39
C GLU A 546 -8.57 -2.91 30.04
N GLY A 547 -8.55 -3.82 31.02
CA GLY A 547 -8.82 -5.25 30.81
C GLY A 547 -10.29 -5.63 30.60
N LEU A 548 -11.22 -4.73 30.91
CA LEU A 548 -12.64 -4.86 30.55
C LEU A 548 -12.91 -4.36 29.14
N ILE A 549 -12.26 -3.28 28.69
CA ILE A 549 -12.52 -2.68 27.37
C ILE A 549 -11.89 -3.52 26.25
N TYR A 550 -10.68 -3.99 26.49
CA TYR A 550 -9.93 -4.89 25.61
C TYR A 550 -9.87 -6.23 26.34
N GLU A 551 -10.20 -7.34 25.69
CA GLU A 551 -10.04 -8.68 26.27
C GLU A 551 -8.58 -8.87 26.73
N ALA A 552 -8.30 -8.54 28.00
CA ALA A 552 -6.97 -8.67 28.52
C ALA A 552 -6.66 -10.16 28.59
N ASP A 553 -5.57 -10.55 27.93
CA ASP A 553 -4.99 -11.83 28.22
C ASP A 553 -4.59 -11.79 29.71
N ASN A 554 -5.26 -12.59 30.54
CA ASN A 554 -4.87 -12.89 31.92
C ASN A 554 -3.51 -13.63 31.92
N SER A 555 -2.49 -12.90 31.51
CA SER A 555 -1.18 -13.43 31.15
C SER A 555 -0.37 -13.56 32.42
N LYS A 556 -0.21 -14.79 32.91
CA LYS A 556 0.77 -15.05 33.96
C LYS A 556 2.18 -14.94 33.36
N ALA A 557 3.08 -14.31 34.10
CA ALA A 557 4.50 -14.28 33.77
C ALA A 557 5.24 -15.33 34.60
N GLU A 558 6.23 -15.99 34.00
CA GLU A 558 7.15 -16.87 34.71
C GLU A 558 8.57 -16.31 34.62
N ASP A 559 9.36 -16.44 35.68
CA ASP A 559 10.76 -16.03 35.69
C ASP A 559 11.66 -17.07 35.00
N TRP A 560 12.52 -16.60 34.10
CA TRP A 560 13.46 -17.40 33.32
C TRP A 560 14.84 -16.71 33.28
N ILE A 561 15.87 -17.50 33.00
CA ILE A 561 17.25 -17.06 32.84
C ILE A 561 17.70 -17.43 31.42
N LEU A 562 18.18 -16.42 30.67
CA LEU A 562 18.71 -16.55 29.32
C LEU A 562 20.23 -16.39 29.32
N CYS A 563 20.94 -17.35 28.75
CA CYS A 563 22.37 -17.30 28.48
C CYS A 563 22.59 -16.53 27.15
N SER A 564 23.02 -15.28 27.22
CA SER A 564 23.21 -14.39 26.05
C SER A 564 24.30 -14.87 25.07
N VAL A 565 25.21 -15.75 25.51
CA VAL A 565 26.27 -16.30 24.66
C VAL A 565 25.76 -17.42 23.76
N CYS A 566 25.15 -18.47 24.31
CA CYS A 566 24.74 -19.64 23.50
C CYS A 566 23.23 -19.71 23.22
N GLY A 567 22.40 -18.89 23.89
CA GLY A 567 20.95 -18.86 23.74
C GLY A 567 20.19 -19.89 24.58
N LYS A 568 20.85 -20.61 25.49
CA LYS A 568 20.18 -21.54 26.43
C LYS A 568 19.26 -20.76 27.37
N ILE A 569 18.02 -21.23 27.54
CA ILE A 569 17.02 -20.56 28.38
C ILE A 569 16.31 -21.57 29.30
N GLU A 570 16.18 -21.25 30.60
CA GLU A 570 15.52 -22.14 31.59
C GLU A 570 14.76 -21.35 32.65
N LYS A 571 13.81 -22.01 33.33
CA LYS A 571 12.96 -21.41 34.38
C LYS A 571 13.77 -21.15 35.66
N ALA A 572 13.60 -19.97 36.26
CA ALA A 572 14.27 -19.58 37.51
C ALA A 572 13.83 -20.49 38.67
N GLY A 573 14.77 -20.89 39.53
CA GLY A 573 14.52 -21.77 40.68
C GLY A 573 14.93 -23.23 40.50
N LYS A 574 15.29 -23.68 39.29
CA LYS A 574 16.02 -24.96 39.13
C LYS A 574 17.45 -24.79 39.62
N VAL A 575 17.80 -25.53 40.68
CA VAL A 575 19.14 -25.59 41.28
C VAL A 575 20.13 -26.21 40.28
N SER A 576 20.74 -25.39 39.45
CA SER A 576 22.01 -25.73 38.83
C SER A 576 22.81 -24.45 38.68
N GLY A 577 24.09 -24.48 39.07
CA GLY A 577 25.04 -23.46 38.63
C GLY A 577 25.01 -23.49 37.11
N PHE A 578 24.29 -22.54 36.50
CA PHE A 578 24.02 -22.53 35.08
C PHE A 578 25.38 -22.64 34.35
N THR A 579 25.66 -23.77 33.70
CA THR A 579 26.87 -23.99 32.88
C THR A 579 26.44 -24.33 31.47
N CYS A 580 25.95 -23.33 30.74
CA CYS A 580 25.41 -23.46 29.38
C CYS A 580 26.50 -23.51 28.28
N CYS A 581 27.69 -22.98 28.55
CA CYS A 581 28.77 -22.81 27.57
C CYS A 581 30.12 -22.61 28.28
N ASN A 582 31.22 -22.75 27.54
CA ASN A 582 32.61 -22.61 28.03
C ASN A 582 33.03 -21.18 28.41
N VAL A 583 32.08 -20.26 28.59
CA VAL A 583 32.35 -18.87 29.00
C VAL A 583 32.04 -18.70 30.48
N ASN A 584 33.05 -18.57 31.33
CA ASN A 584 32.87 -18.35 32.77
C ASN A 584 32.74 -16.86 33.12
N ASP A 585 31.68 -16.23 32.62
CA ASP A 585 31.34 -14.83 32.92
C ASP A 585 29.88 -14.76 33.42
N SER A 586 29.65 -14.18 34.60
CA SER A 586 28.31 -14.04 35.18
C SER A 586 27.44 -13.03 34.43
N ARG A 587 28.05 -12.06 33.72
CA ARG A 587 27.34 -11.05 32.92
C ARG A 587 26.61 -11.63 31.71
N LYS A 588 26.91 -12.87 31.33
CA LYS A 588 26.22 -13.53 30.22
C LYS A 588 24.77 -13.89 30.52
N TYR A 589 24.34 -13.85 31.79
CA TYR A 589 22.99 -14.22 32.19
C TYR A 589 22.06 -13.01 32.26
N ILE A 590 20.94 -13.11 31.55
CA ILE A 590 19.89 -12.10 31.51
C ILE A 590 18.64 -12.70 32.15
N LYS A 591 18.05 -12.01 33.13
CA LYS A 591 16.75 -12.37 33.67
C LYS A 591 15.66 -11.93 32.71
N VAL A 592 14.77 -12.85 32.36
CA VAL A 592 13.66 -12.57 31.46
C VAL A 592 12.37 -13.18 31.99
N LYS A 593 11.24 -12.50 31.77
CA LYS A 593 9.91 -12.98 32.18
C LYS A 593 9.17 -13.52 30.96
N LYS A 594 8.93 -14.84 30.92
CA LYS A 594 8.15 -15.49 29.86
C LYS A 594 6.68 -15.17 30.04
N ILE A 595 6.04 -14.63 29.00
CA ILE A 595 4.62 -14.28 29.04
C ILE A 595 3.77 -15.44 28.50
N LEU A 596 2.84 -15.93 29.32
CA LEU A 596 1.88 -16.96 28.92
C LEU A 596 0.65 -16.26 28.30
N LYS A 597 0.39 -16.49 27.01
CA LYS A 597 -0.73 -15.87 26.28
C LYS A 597 -1.61 -16.91 25.58
N LYS A 598 -2.83 -16.53 25.24
CA LYS A 598 -3.74 -17.30 24.36
C LYS A 598 -3.77 -16.63 22.98
N GLY A 599 -2.93 -17.05 22.04
CA GLY A 599 -2.96 -16.58 20.65
C GLY A 599 -1.64 -16.01 20.12
N TYR A 600 -1.70 -15.27 19.00
CA TYR A 600 -0.53 -14.85 18.21
C TYR A 600 0.02 -13.46 18.57
N SER A 601 -0.83 -12.50 18.97
CA SER A 601 -0.41 -11.16 19.43
C SER A 601 -0.30 -11.09 20.95
N LEU A 602 0.41 -10.08 21.46
CA LEU A 602 0.43 -9.76 22.89
C LEU A 602 -0.29 -8.44 23.10
N ASN A 603 -1.44 -8.48 23.79
CA ASN A 603 -2.32 -7.32 23.96
C ASN A 603 -2.08 -6.56 25.27
N THR A 604 -1.32 -7.13 26.21
CA THR A 604 -1.04 -6.53 27.51
C THR A 604 0.46 -6.45 27.78
N CYS A 605 0.94 -5.28 28.20
CA CYS A 605 2.32 -5.08 28.64
C CYS A 605 2.43 -5.23 30.15
N MET A 606 3.22 -6.21 30.62
CA MET A 606 3.45 -6.44 32.06
C MET A 606 4.32 -5.36 32.74
N ALA A 607 5.09 -4.57 31.99
CA ALA A 607 5.92 -3.51 32.57
C ALA A 607 5.16 -2.22 32.87
N CYS A 608 4.18 -1.83 32.06
CA CYS A 608 3.41 -0.60 32.26
C CYS A 608 1.92 -0.82 32.53
N GLY A 609 1.46 -2.08 32.50
CA GLY A 609 0.05 -2.45 32.66
C GLY A 609 -0.84 -2.04 31.48
N GLY A 610 -0.27 -1.55 30.37
CA GLY A 610 -1.04 -1.09 29.22
C GLY A 610 -1.72 -2.23 28.46
N VAL A 611 -2.98 -2.06 28.11
CA VAL A 611 -3.76 -2.98 27.26
C VAL A 611 -4.19 -2.26 25.98
N SER A 612 -3.83 -2.85 24.85
CA SER A 612 -4.34 -2.48 23.52
C SER A 612 -4.11 -3.63 22.55
N PRO A 613 -4.90 -3.77 21.48
CA PRO A 613 -4.66 -4.80 20.47
C PRO A 613 -3.22 -4.71 19.94
N ASN A 614 -2.48 -5.82 20.05
CA ASN A 614 -1.10 -5.94 19.59
C ASN A 614 -0.16 -4.84 20.16
N ILE A 615 -0.21 -4.62 21.48
CA ILE A 615 0.58 -3.56 22.16
C ILE A 615 2.09 -3.79 22.09
N VAL A 616 2.53 -5.06 22.08
CA VAL A 616 3.94 -5.40 21.89
C VAL A 616 4.15 -5.78 20.44
N LYS A 617 5.00 -5.02 19.74
CA LYS A 617 5.24 -5.21 18.31
C LYS A 617 6.71 -5.50 18.03
N ARG A 618 6.93 -6.35 17.04
CA ARG A 618 8.24 -6.56 16.42
C ARG A 618 8.58 -5.34 15.54
N PHE A 619 9.86 -5.10 15.30
CA PHE A 619 10.34 -4.01 14.45
C PHE A 619 10.29 -4.38 12.96
N LEU A 620 9.13 -4.81 12.49
CA LEU A 620 8.89 -5.18 11.09
C LEU A 620 8.23 -4.02 10.35
N THR A 621 8.79 -3.64 9.21
CA THR A 621 8.23 -2.57 8.37
C THR A 621 7.80 -3.05 6.99
N SER A 622 7.75 -4.37 6.77
CA SER A 622 7.35 -5.02 5.52
C SER A 622 5.83 -4.92 5.22
N TYR A 623 5.16 -3.87 5.68
CA TYR A 623 3.70 -3.71 5.66
C TYR A 623 3.31 -2.26 5.29
N ASP A 624 2.01 -2.02 5.16
CA ASP A 624 1.37 -0.75 4.76
C ASP A 624 2.00 0.55 5.31
N PRO A 625 2.45 0.63 6.58
CA PRO A 625 2.98 1.88 7.12
C PRO A 625 4.24 2.39 6.41
N ALA A 626 5.15 1.51 5.99
CA ALA A 626 6.35 1.93 5.25
C ALA A 626 5.98 2.44 3.85
N THR A 627 5.12 1.70 3.14
CA THR A 627 4.61 2.08 1.83
C THR A 627 3.85 3.41 1.90
N ASN A 628 3.13 3.67 3.00
CA ASN A 628 2.42 4.92 3.22
C ASN A 628 3.37 6.12 3.35
N VAL A 629 4.44 5.98 4.12
CA VAL A 629 5.47 7.03 4.26
C VAL A 629 6.10 7.34 2.91
N LEU A 630 6.44 6.31 2.13
CA LEU A 630 7.01 6.49 0.80
C LEU A 630 6.03 7.16 -0.18
N ALA A 631 4.80 6.65 -0.26
CA ALA A 631 3.77 7.19 -1.16
C ALA A 631 3.44 8.65 -0.83
N ARG A 632 3.31 8.98 0.46
CA ARG A 632 3.09 10.35 0.92
C ARG A 632 4.26 11.27 0.59
N SER A 633 5.49 10.85 0.92
CA SER A 633 6.69 11.65 0.68
C SER A 633 6.89 11.91 -0.81
N LEU A 634 6.61 10.91 -1.66
CA LEU A 634 6.60 11.06 -3.10
C LEU A 634 5.51 12.04 -3.56
N TYR A 635 4.27 11.88 -3.08
CA TYR A 635 3.14 12.75 -3.43
C TYR A 635 3.38 14.22 -3.10
N GLU A 636 4.02 14.50 -1.95
CA GLU A 636 4.39 15.85 -1.53
C GLU A 636 5.35 16.51 -2.54
N MET A 637 6.27 15.73 -3.13
CA MET A 637 7.26 16.19 -4.12
C MET A 637 6.74 16.27 -5.56
N ILE A 638 5.56 15.70 -5.85
CA ILE A 638 4.94 15.83 -7.19
C ILE A 638 4.52 17.29 -7.41
N PRO A 639 4.94 17.94 -8.51
CA PRO A 639 4.49 19.30 -8.84
C PRO A 639 2.99 19.28 -9.18
N SER A 640 2.24 20.31 -8.77
CA SER A 640 0.83 20.45 -9.16
C SER A 640 0.70 20.79 -10.64
N THR A 641 -0.29 20.19 -11.29
CA THR A 641 -0.71 20.53 -12.66
C THR A 641 -2.01 21.31 -12.59
N LYS A 642 -2.03 22.50 -13.20
CA LYS A 642 -3.27 23.25 -13.38
C LYS A 642 -4.08 22.55 -14.47
N THR A 643 -5.23 22.03 -14.11
CA THR A 643 -6.18 21.46 -15.08
C THR A 643 -7.36 22.40 -15.16
N GLU A 644 -7.67 22.87 -16.37
CA GLU A 644 -8.93 23.54 -16.65
C GLU A 644 -10.02 22.47 -16.73
N VAL A 645 -10.80 22.35 -15.67
CA VAL A 645 -11.97 21.49 -15.67
C VAL A 645 -13.13 22.34 -16.19
N LYS A 646 -13.64 22.01 -17.38
CA LYS A 646 -14.92 22.53 -17.84
C LYS A 646 -16.01 21.73 -17.14
N THR A 647 -16.58 22.29 -16.09
CA THR A 647 -17.76 21.70 -15.45
C THR A 647 -18.97 22.14 -16.25
N GLU A 648 -19.55 21.25 -17.06
CA GLU A 648 -20.89 21.46 -17.60
C GLU A 648 -21.89 21.13 -16.49
N VAL A 649 -22.48 22.15 -15.88
CA VAL A 649 -23.64 21.95 -14.99
C VAL A 649 -24.85 21.72 -15.89
N VAL A 650 -25.20 20.45 -16.11
CA VAL A 650 -26.50 20.10 -16.66
C VAL A 650 -27.49 20.21 -15.50
N ILE A 651 -28.29 21.28 -15.49
CA ILE A 651 -29.49 21.33 -14.63
C ILE A 651 -30.47 20.36 -15.27
N ASP A 652 -30.54 19.14 -14.74
CA ASP A 652 -31.53 18.16 -15.16
C ASP A 652 -32.89 18.57 -14.59
N SER A 653 -33.77 19.11 -15.43
CA SER A 653 -35.11 19.56 -15.01
C SER A 653 -36.12 18.42 -14.85
N ASN A 654 -35.67 17.21 -14.52
CA ASN A 654 -36.50 15.99 -14.48
C ASN A 654 -36.23 15.09 -13.26
N GLU A 655 -36.12 15.66 -12.07
CA GLU A 655 -36.40 14.89 -10.85
C GLU A 655 -37.89 14.97 -10.53
N ASN A 656 -38.53 13.80 -10.58
CA ASN A 656 -39.93 13.57 -10.26
C ASN A 656 -40.30 14.19 -8.91
N VAL A 657 -41.13 15.22 -8.95
CA VAL A 657 -41.97 15.64 -7.83
C VAL A 657 -43.14 14.65 -7.79
N GLU A 658 -42.94 13.51 -7.13
CA GLU A 658 -44.06 12.76 -6.55
C GLU A 658 -43.93 12.84 -5.02
N ASP A 659 -45.04 13.23 -4.40
CA ASP A 659 -45.31 13.34 -2.97
C ASP A 659 -44.73 14.56 -2.22
N ASP A 660 -45.38 15.73 -2.39
CA ASP A 660 -45.54 16.65 -1.27
C ASP A 660 -46.96 17.24 -1.25
N TRP A 661 -47.66 16.98 -0.15
CA TRP A 661 -49.12 16.96 -0.04
C TRP A 661 -49.71 18.25 0.56
N PHE A 662 -49.09 19.42 0.34
CA PHE A 662 -49.56 20.71 0.85
C PHE A 662 -49.02 21.93 0.07
N ILE A 663 -49.56 22.25 -1.10
CA ILE A 663 -49.53 23.63 -1.64
C ILE A 663 -50.86 23.89 -2.39
N ASP A 664 -51.63 24.88 -1.94
CA ASP A 664 -52.88 25.34 -2.56
C ASP A 664 -52.62 26.04 -3.91
N GLU A 665 -53.44 25.71 -4.90
CA GLU A 665 -53.25 25.96 -6.35
C GLU A 665 -53.66 27.38 -6.82
N ASP A 666 -53.85 28.36 -5.94
CA ASP A 666 -54.46 29.67 -6.28
C ASP A 666 -53.56 30.91 -6.06
N SER A 667 -52.25 30.72 -5.98
CA SER A 667 -51.33 31.86 -5.83
C SER A 667 -50.00 31.62 -6.51
N LEU A 668 -49.91 31.99 -7.80
CA LEU A 668 -48.77 32.65 -8.46
C LEU A 668 -49.13 32.87 -9.95
N GLY A 669 -49.06 34.12 -10.41
CA GLY A 669 -49.51 34.56 -11.73
C GLY A 669 -48.52 34.32 -12.88
N ASP A 670 -49.03 34.46 -14.09
CA ASP A 670 -48.47 34.12 -15.42
C ASP A 670 -47.17 34.82 -15.89
N ASP A 671 -46.36 35.44 -15.02
CA ASP A 671 -45.24 36.30 -15.45
C ASP A 671 -43.83 35.83 -15.01
N VAL A 672 -43.48 34.54 -15.18
CA VAL A 672 -42.09 34.07 -14.98
C VAL A 672 -41.68 32.94 -15.95
N PHE A 673 -41.91 33.10 -17.26
CA PHE A 673 -41.49 32.10 -18.26
C PHE A 673 -40.49 32.60 -19.31
N ASP A 674 -39.86 33.75 -19.13
CA ASP A 674 -38.74 34.21 -19.97
C ASP A 674 -37.59 34.71 -19.08
N GLU A 675 -36.36 34.24 -19.35
CA GLU A 675 -35.13 34.34 -18.54
C GLU A 675 -35.10 33.27 -17.42
N VAL A 676 -34.35 32.16 -17.52
CA VAL A 676 -32.88 32.09 -17.45
C VAL A 676 -32.41 30.76 -18.08
N SER A 677 -31.82 30.80 -19.27
CA SER A 677 -30.88 29.76 -19.74
C SER A 677 -29.50 30.39 -19.87
N SER A 678 -28.90 30.73 -18.72
CA SER A 678 -27.49 31.10 -18.67
C SER A 678 -26.68 29.90 -18.17
N THR A 679 -26.02 29.21 -19.10
CA THR A 679 -24.99 28.23 -18.80
C THR A 679 -23.83 28.98 -18.14
N ILE A 680 -23.75 28.95 -16.82
CA ILE A 680 -22.59 29.49 -16.09
C ILE A 680 -21.45 28.49 -16.27
N VAL A 681 -20.50 28.81 -17.14
CA VAL A 681 -19.24 28.06 -17.28
C VAL A 681 -18.28 28.61 -16.24
N ASP A 682 -18.28 28.03 -15.05
CA ASP A 682 -17.27 28.34 -14.03
C ASP A 682 -15.98 27.59 -14.38
N ASN A 683 -15.00 28.32 -14.91
CA ASN A 683 -13.64 27.83 -15.10
C ASN A 683 -12.90 27.81 -13.75
N VAL A 684 -13.11 26.76 -12.95
CA VAL A 684 -12.33 26.54 -11.74
C VAL A 684 -11.03 25.84 -12.11
N SER A 685 -9.91 26.55 -12.03
CA SER A 685 -8.58 25.94 -12.17
C SER A 685 -8.29 25.09 -10.93
N LYS A 686 -8.39 23.76 -11.03
CA LYS A 686 -7.98 22.84 -9.97
C LYS A 686 -6.51 22.44 -10.16
N GLU A 687 -5.73 22.60 -9.09
CA GLU A 687 -4.38 22.05 -9.02
C GLU A 687 -4.47 20.57 -8.62
N GLU A 688 -4.21 19.68 -9.57
CA GLU A 688 -4.26 18.24 -9.33
C GLU A 688 -2.85 17.63 -9.34
N LYS A 689 -2.62 16.73 -8.40
CA LYS A 689 -1.47 15.81 -8.38
C LYS A 689 -2.00 14.39 -8.55
N LYS A 690 -1.36 13.60 -9.42
CA LYS A 690 -1.77 12.21 -9.68
C LYS A 690 -0.66 11.27 -9.26
N LEU A 691 -0.97 10.32 -8.38
CA LEU A 691 -0.09 9.23 -7.97
C LEU A 691 -0.81 7.91 -8.21
N LEU A 692 -0.13 7.00 -8.90
CA LEU A 692 -0.63 5.65 -9.12
C LEU A 692 0.32 4.66 -8.44
N VAL A 693 -0.24 3.82 -7.56
CA VAL A 693 0.50 2.81 -6.80
C VAL A 693 -0.02 1.44 -7.20
N PHE A 694 0.91 0.52 -7.49
CA PHE A 694 0.62 -0.87 -7.80
C PHE A 694 1.15 -1.77 -6.70
N SER A 695 0.48 -2.90 -6.46
CA SER A 695 0.98 -3.99 -5.62
C SER A 695 0.76 -5.32 -6.34
N ASP A 696 1.69 -6.25 -6.19
CA ASP A 696 1.63 -7.60 -6.77
C ASP A 696 0.53 -8.46 -6.11
N ASN A 697 0.01 -8.02 -4.95
CA ASN A 697 -1.05 -8.70 -4.21
C ASN A 697 -2.30 -7.80 -4.09
N ARG A 698 -3.43 -8.26 -4.62
CA ARG A 698 -4.71 -7.54 -4.58
C ARG A 698 -5.19 -7.24 -3.15
N GLN A 699 -4.94 -8.15 -2.20
CA GLN A 699 -5.31 -7.93 -0.81
C GLN A 699 -4.48 -6.80 -0.21
N GLU A 700 -3.17 -6.81 -0.42
CA GLU A 700 -2.26 -5.74 0.03
C GLU A 700 -2.62 -4.40 -0.59
N ALA A 701 -2.98 -4.36 -1.88
CA ALA A 701 -3.45 -3.14 -2.54
C ALA A 701 -4.70 -2.54 -1.86
N ALA A 702 -5.68 -3.40 -1.54
CA ALA A 702 -6.92 -2.98 -0.88
C ALA A 702 -6.67 -2.47 0.55
N PHE A 703 -5.84 -3.19 1.33
CA PHE A 703 -5.43 -2.77 2.67
C PHE A 703 -4.66 -1.46 2.64
N PHE A 704 -3.69 -1.32 1.73
CA PHE A 704 -2.91 -0.10 1.56
C PHE A 704 -3.78 1.12 1.23
N GLY A 705 -4.71 0.99 0.28
CA GLY A 705 -5.61 2.08 -0.11
C GLY A 705 -6.46 2.58 1.07
N ALA A 706 -7.12 1.66 1.78
CA ALA A 706 -7.91 2.00 2.95
C ALA A 706 -7.05 2.55 4.11
N TYR A 707 -5.85 2.01 4.32
CA TYR A 707 -4.92 2.50 5.34
C TYR A 707 -4.46 3.93 5.03
N MET A 708 -4.11 4.20 3.77
CA MET A 708 -3.63 5.50 3.31
C MET A 708 -4.71 6.58 3.45
N ASP A 709 -5.94 6.27 3.04
CA ASP A 709 -7.08 7.19 3.18
C ASP A 709 -7.36 7.52 4.66
N ASN A 710 -7.42 6.51 5.52
CA ASN A 710 -7.62 6.70 6.96
C ASN A 710 -6.53 7.56 7.60
N LYS A 711 -5.25 7.31 7.28
CA LYS A 711 -4.13 8.09 7.82
C LYS A 711 -4.07 9.51 7.26
N TYR A 712 -4.36 9.68 5.97
CA TYR A 712 -4.46 11.00 5.35
C TYR A 712 -5.56 11.83 6.02
N ASN A 713 -6.78 11.30 6.13
CA ASN A 713 -7.90 11.98 6.75
C ASN A 713 -7.62 12.32 8.23
N GLN A 714 -7.03 11.40 8.99
CA GLN A 714 -6.62 11.66 10.38
C GLN A 714 -5.67 12.87 10.48
N LEU A 715 -4.68 12.97 9.59
CA LEU A 715 -3.71 14.08 9.58
C LEU A 715 -4.32 15.39 9.06
N LEU A 716 -5.15 15.32 8.03
CA LEU A 716 -5.88 16.46 7.47
C LEU A 716 -6.72 17.15 8.54
N TRP A 717 -7.55 16.39 9.25
CA TRP A 717 -8.41 16.94 10.31
C TRP A 717 -7.63 17.45 11.51
N ARG A 718 -6.51 16.82 11.88
CA ARG A 718 -5.60 17.35 12.91
C ARG A 718 -4.99 18.69 12.49
N LYS A 719 -4.59 18.84 11.22
CA LYS A 719 -4.06 20.10 10.69
C LYS A 719 -5.12 21.21 10.71
N ILE A 720 -6.35 20.90 10.31
CA ILE A 720 -7.48 21.83 10.37
C ILE A 720 -7.76 22.24 11.82
N LEU A 721 -7.77 21.28 12.75
CA LEU A 721 -7.97 21.54 14.18
C LEU A 721 -6.89 22.46 14.74
N LEU A 722 -5.61 22.18 14.48
CA LEU A 722 -4.49 23.01 14.94
C LEU A 722 -4.57 24.43 14.38
N ARG A 723 -4.84 24.58 13.08
CA ARG A 723 -5.00 25.90 12.46
C ARG A 723 -6.19 26.67 13.03
N ALA A 724 -7.31 25.98 13.30
CA ALA A 724 -8.47 26.59 13.95
C ALA A 724 -8.13 27.08 15.37
N LEU A 725 -7.34 26.31 16.13
CA LEU A 725 -6.86 26.72 17.45
C LEU A 725 -5.89 27.91 17.37
N GLU A 726 -4.97 27.92 16.41
CA GLU A 726 -4.03 29.03 16.19
C GLU A 726 -4.76 30.33 15.88
N GLU A 727 -5.76 30.29 15.00
CA GLU A 727 -6.57 31.47 14.66
C GLU A 727 -7.40 31.95 15.85
N LEU A 728 -8.03 31.04 16.61
CA LEU A 728 -8.82 31.41 17.79
C LEU A 728 -7.97 31.93 18.96
N LYS A 729 -6.70 31.50 19.06
CA LYS A 729 -5.76 31.98 20.07
C LYS A 729 -5.38 33.45 19.88
N VAL A 730 -5.44 33.96 18.66
CA VAL A 730 -5.18 35.39 18.37
C VAL A 730 -6.32 36.28 18.87
N ASP A 731 -7.54 35.73 18.90
CA ASP A 731 -8.76 36.50 19.18
C ASP A 731 -9.17 36.49 20.68
N CYS A 732 -8.67 35.57 21.51
CA CYS A 732 -9.11 35.42 22.91
C CYS A 732 -7.98 35.00 23.89
N ASP A 733 -7.86 35.69 25.03
CA ASP A 733 -7.07 35.26 26.22
C ASP A 733 -7.84 34.25 27.12
N GLU A 734 -9.05 33.82 26.71
CA GLU A 734 -9.95 32.93 27.45
C GLU A 734 -9.96 31.48 26.92
N ASP A 735 -10.48 30.54 27.73
CA ASP A 735 -10.57 29.11 27.39
C ASP A 735 -11.45 28.85 26.14
N ILE A 736 -10.88 28.22 25.11
CA ILE A 736 -11.58 27.86 23.86
C ILE A 736 -12.56 26.70 24.10
N ARG A 737 -13.85 26.93 23.81
CA ARG A 737 -14.91 25.90 23.90
C ARG A 737 -15.05 25.10 22.60
N ALA A 738 -15.53 23.86 22.72
CA ALA A 738 -15.71 22.94 21.60
C ALA A 738 -16.61 23.49 20.47
N ASP A 739 -17.65 24.25 20.81
CA ASP A 739 -18.59 24.80 19.81
C ASP A 739 -17.96 25.91 18.96
N GLY A 740 -17.14 26.76 19.58
CA GLY A 740 -16.35 27.79 18.88
C GLY A 740 -15.32 27.15 17.97
N LEU A 741 -14.63 26.11 18.46
CA LEU A 741 -13.67 25.34 17.68
C LEU A 741 -14.33 24.65 16.47
N ALA A 742 -15.46 23.98 16.68
CA ALA A 742 -16.19 23.29 15.62
C ALA A 742 -16.64 24.25 14.51
N THR A 743 -17.17 25.42 14.89
CA THR A 743 -17.58 26.44 13.92
C THR A 743 -16.41 26.92 13.07
N ARG A 744 -15.24 27.16 13.68
CA ARG A 744 -14.05 27.58 12.93
C ARG A 744 -13.50 26.47 12.04
N MET A 745 -13.47 25.23 12.52
CA MET A 745 -13.05 24.07 11.73
C MET A 745 -13.96 23.85 10.51
N VAL A 746 -15.28 24.00 10.64
CA VAL A 746 -16.21 23.89 9.49
C VAL A 746 -15.90 24.94 8.43
N LYS A 747 -15.62 26.19 8.86
CA LYS A 747 -15.25 27.27 7.94
C LYS A 747 -13.96 26.93 7.17
N LEU A 748 -12.87 26.60 7.88
CA LEU A 748 -11.59 26.26 7.26
C LEU A 748 -11.66 25.03 6.35
N ALA A 749 -12.42 24.00 6.74
CA ALA A 749 -12.60 22.81 5.93
C ALA A 749 -13.42 23.09 4.66
N SER A 750 -14.40 24.01 4.74
CA SER A 750 -15.19 24.44 3.57
C SER A 750 -14.34 25.27 2.60
N GLU A 751 -13.54 26.21 3.11
CA GLU A 751 -12.59 27.00 2.30
C GLU A 751 -11.54 26.13 1.61
N ALA A 752 -11.15 25.02 2.24
CA ALA A 752 -10.19 24.07 1.68
C ALA A 752 -10.83 23.02 0.76
N GLY A 753 -12.15 23.06 0.51
CA GLY A 753 -12.85 22.10 -0.35
C GLY A 753 -12.81 20.65 0.16
N VAL A 754 -12.79 20.46 1.49
CA VAL A 754 -12.69 19.13 2.12
C VAL A 754 -14.05 18.42 2.17
N PHE A 755 -15.14 19.18 2.24
CA PHE A 755 -16.49 18.63 2.26
C PHE A 755 -17.03 18.41 0.85
N ASP A 756 -17.90 17.41 0.71
CA ASP A 756 -18.75 17.27 -0.46
C ASP A 756 -19.67 18.50 -0.58
N GLU A 757 -19.90 18.93 -1.82
CA GLU A 757 -20.74 20.10 -2.15
C GLU A 757 -22.20 19.86 -1.74
N THR A 758 -22.64 18.61 -1.70
CA THR A 758 -23.99 18.19 -1.30
C THR A 758 -24.23 18.24 0.22
N PHE A 759 -23.18 18.38 1.05
CA PHE A 759 -23.32 18.28 2.50
C PHE A 759 -23.97 19.52 3.13
N SER A 760 -25.01 19.29 3.93
CA SER A 760 -25.66 20.33 4.73
C SER A 760 -24.73 20.87 5.82
N LEU A 761 -25.04 22.05 6.38
CA LEU A 761 -24.27 22.59 7.52
C LEU A 761 -24.30 21.66 8.74
N GLN A 762 -25.38 20.90 8.92
CA GLN A 762 -25.51 19.93 10.02
C GLN A 762 -24.58 18.73 9.82
N ASP A 763 -24.48 18.22 8.60
CA ASP A 763 -23.57 17.12 8.25
C ASP A 763 -22.10 17.53 8.42
N LYS A 764 -21.75 18.74 7.96
CA LYS A 764 -20.42 19.33 8.15
C LYS A 764 -20.05 19.44 9.63
N LYS A 765 -20.98 19.92 10.46
CA LYS A 765 -20.79 20.00 11.92
C LYS A 765 -20.65 18.61 12.54
N ARG A 766 -21.48 17.64 12.15
CA ARG A 766 -21.42 16.26 12.64
C ARG A 766 -20.04 15.64 12.39
N ILE A 767 -19.49 15.78 11.19
CA ILE A 767 -18.16 15.29 10.84
C ILE A 767 -17.09 15.95 11.72
N VAL A 768 -17.12 17.28 11.84
CA VAL A 768 -16.13 18.02 12.64
C VAL A 768 -16.18 17.63 14.12
N TYR A 769 -17.37 17.54 14.71
CA TYR A 769 -17.51 17.09 16.10
C TYR A 769 -16.99 15.66 16.29
N ALA A 770 -17.18 14.76 15.32
CA ALA A 770 -16.62 13.43 15.40
C ALA A 770 -15.10 13.44 15.52
N TYR A 771 -14.40 14.27 14.72
CA TYR A 771 -12.95 14.41 14.78
C TYR A 771 -12.46 15.11 16.07
N ILE A 772 -13.16 16.15 16.54
CA ILE A 772 -12.86 16.79 17.84
C ILE A 772 -12.98 15.77 18.96
N MET A 773 -14.07 15.01 19.00
CA MET A 773 -14.29 13.99 20.03
C MET A 773 -13.26 12.86 19.94
N LYS A 774 -12.88 12.44 18.73
CA LYS A 774 -11.84 11.42 18.52
C LYS A 774 -10.49 11.84 19.10
N GLU A 775 -10.13 13.12 18.99
CA GLU A 775 -8.92 13.65 19.62
C GLU A 775 -9.08 13.82 21.14
N LEU A 776 -10.28 14.18 21.61
CA LEU A 776 -10.60 14.29 23.03
C LEU A 776 -10.51 12.94 23.78
N ILE A 777 -10.88 11.83 23.14
CA ILE A 777 -10.83 10.47 23.70
C ILE A 777 -9.62 9.65 23.20
N ALA A 778 -8.62 10.32 22.60
CA ALA A 778 -7.56 9.70 21.79
C ALA A 778 -7.03 8.36 22.37
N ILE A 779 -7.16 7.31 21.56
CA ILE A 779 -6.64 5.97 21.89
C ILE A 779 -5.11 5.98 21.83
N GLU A 780 -4.55 6.64 20.82
CA GLU A 780 -3.11 6.71 20.57
C GLU A 780 -2.46 7.82 21.41
N ARG A 781 -2.31 7.59 22.72
CA ARG A 781 -1.88 8.64 23.67
C ARG A 781 -0.52 9.28 23.39
N ASN A 782 0.39 8.59 22.70
CA ASN A 782 1.73 9.10 22.42
C ASN A 782 1.81 9.82 21.05
N THR A 783 0.85 9.58 20.15
CA THR A 783 0.84 10.13 18.77
C THR A 783 -0.36 11.04 18.51
N GLY A 784 -1.24 11.22 19.48
CA GLY A 784 -2.25 12.28 19.51
C GLY A 784 -1.64 13.66 19.72
N LEU A 785 -2.40 14.70 19.41
CA LEU A 785 -2.00 16.10 19.58
C LEU A 785 -1.67 16.41 21.04
N GLU A 786 -2.43 15.86 22.00
CA GLU A 786 -2.16 16.03 23.43
C GLU A 786 -0.87 15.30 23.85
N GLY A 787 -0.65 14.10 23.32
CA GLY A 787 0.56 13.30 23.55
C GLY A 787 1.84 13.94 23.03
N LEU A 788 1.74 14.59 21.87
CA LEU A 788 2.82 15.36 21.26
C LEU A 788 3.04 16.72 21.93
N GLY A 789 2.20 17.10 22.90
CA GLY A 789 2.28 18.39 23.61
C GLY A 789 1.80 19.58 22.79
N LEU A 790 1.11 19.36 21.66
CA LEU A 790 0.58 20.42 20.79
C LEU A 790 -0.69 21.06 21.36
N ILE A 791 -1.49 20.28 22.10
CA ILE A 791 -2.67 20.77 22.81
C ILE A 791 -2.64 20.28 24.26
N LYS A 792 -3.33 21.01 25.15
CA LYS A 792 -3.59 20.56 26.51
C LYS A 792 -5.05 20.74 26.84
N ILE A 793 -5.70 19.67 27.25
CA ILE A 793 -7.11 19.69 27.63
C ILE A 793 -7.16 19.85 29.15
N LYS A 794 -7.93 20.84 29.62
CA LYS A 794 -8.15 21.07 31.05
C LYS A 794 -9.66 21.16 31.32
N PRO A 795 -10.15 20.56 32.41
CA PRO A 795 -11.49 20.87 32.88
C PRO A 795 -11.53 22.33 33.36
N VAL A 796 -12.68 22.98 33.19
CA VAL A 796 -12.92 24.30 33.79
C VAL A 796 -12.75 24.20 35.30
N LYS A 797 -12.02 25.14 35.92
CA LYS A 797 -11.67 25.12 37.35
C LYS A 797 -12.87 24.74 38.22
N ILE A 798 -12.76 23.58 38.86
CA ILE A 798 -13.71 23.12 39.86
C ILE A 798 -13.21 23.72 41.18
N GLY A 799 -13.79 24.83 41.61
CA GLY A 799 -13.38 25.55 42.84
C GLY A 799 -13.51 24.69 44.09
N ILE A 800 -12.51 23.83 44.34
CA ILE A 800 -12.48 22.89 45.45
C ILE A 800 -11.64 23.51 46.56
N ASN A 801 -12.30 23.88 47.66
CA ASN A 801 -11.61 24.38 48.84
C ASN A 801 -10.82 23.25 49.51
N LYS A 802 -9.54 23.51 49.80
CA LYS A 802 -8.64 22.57 50.48
C LYS A 802 -9.28 22.13 51.81
N SER A 803 -9.55 20.83 51.95
CA SER A 803 -10.07 20.25 53.21
C SER A 803 -8.94 19.59 54.00
N LYS A 804 -9.02 19.60 55.34
CA LYS A 804 -8.07 18.89 56.25
C LYS A 804 -7.92 17.39 55.95
N LYS A 805 -8.84 16.78 55.20
CA LYS A 805 -8.78 15.36 54.81
C LYS A 805 -7.62 15.06 53.84
N TYR A 806 -7.15 16.06 53.11
CA TYR A 806 -6.10 15.90 52.08
C TYR A 806 -4.68 16.22 52.58
N ASP A 807 -4.53 16.75 53.80
CA ASP A 807 -3.22 17.04 54.41
C ASP A 807 -2.34 15.77 54.54
N ARG A 808 -2.99 14.60 54.60
CA ARG A 808 -2.35 13.27 54.64
C ARG A 808 -1.56 12.92 53.38
N LEU A 809 -1.86 13.54 52.24
CA LEU A 809 -1.11 13.38 50.99
C LEU A 809 0.15 14.26 50.96
N LYS A 810 0.32 15.19 51.91
CA LYS A 810 1.39 16.20 51.95
C LYS A 810 1.46 17.05 50.66
N ILE A 811 0.32 17.30 50.02
CA ILE A 811 0.24 18.09 48.78
C ILE A 811 -0.33 19.49 49.02
N ASN A 812 0.09 20.44 48.19
CA ASN A 812 -0.42 21.81 48.19
C ASN A 812 -1.77 21.93 47.43
N GLY A 813 -2.34 23.13 47.35
CA GLY A 813 -3.63 23.34 46.66
C GLY A 813 -3.58 23.10 45.15
N GLU A 814 -2.47 23.49 44.51
CA GLU A 814 -2.25 23.31 43.07
C GLU A 814 -2.01 21.84 42.71
N GLU A 815 -1.26 21.11 43.53
CA GLU A 815 -1.03 19.68 43.40
C GLU A 815 -2.31 18.85 43.58
N LEU A 816 -3.23 19.31 44.42
CA LEU A 816 -4.57 18.71 44.55
C LEU A 816 -5.39 18.90 43.26
N GLU A 817 -5.33 20.09 42.66
CA GLU A 817 -5.98 20.36 41.37
C GLU A 817 -5.39 19.48 40.25
N ILE A 818 -4.07 19.29 40.24
CA ILE A 818 -3.39 18.36 39.31
C ILE A 818 -3.89 16.92 39.53
N LEU A 819 -3.98 16.46 40.78
CA LEU A 819 -4.47 15.12 41.10
C LEU A 819 -5.92 14.92 40.60
N ILE A 820 -6.78 15.92 40.80
CA ILE A 820 -8.16 15.90 40.31
C ILE A 820 -8.20 15.82 38.78
N ASN A 821 -7.38 16.61 38.10
CA ASN A 821 -7.29 16.58 36.64
C ASN A 821 -6.85 15.20 36.13
N VAL A 822 -5.85 14.57 36.76
CA VAL A 822 -5.41 13.21 36.42
C VAL A 822 -6.53 12.18 36.59
N ILE A 823 -7.35 12.32 37.65
CA ILE A 823 -8.50 11.43 37.86
C ILE A 823 -9.57 11.66 36.78
N LEU A 824 -9.89 12.91 36.45
CA LEU A 824 -10.86 13.25 35.40
C LEU A 824 -10.40 12.77 34.02
N ASP A 825 -9.11 12.92 33.72
CA ASP A 825 -8.50 12.39 32.50
C ASP A 825 -8.61 10.87 32.42
N SER A 826 -8.53 10.16 33.56
CA SER A 826 -8.75 8.70 33.56
C SER A 826 -10.16 8.32 33.08
N PHE A 827 -11.18 9.10 33.41
CA PHE A 827 -12.54 8.91 32.93
C PHE A 827 -12.68 9.28 31.45
N ARG A 828 -12.12 10.44 31.05
CA ARG A 828 -12.10 10.91 29.66
C ARG A 828 -11.44 9.88 28.73
N PHE A 829 -10.26 9.38 29.09
CA PHE A 829 -9.56 8.39 28.29
C PHE A 829 -10.25 7.02 28.22
N SER A 830 -11.23 6.78 29.08
CA SER A 830 -12.11 5.61 29.02
C SER A 830 -13.38 5.89 28.21
N SER A 831 -13.45 7.03 27.51
CA SER A 831 -14.62 7.51 26.76
C SER A 831 -15.86 7.81 27.60
N CYS A 832 -15.71 8.01 28.92
CA CYS A 832 -16.83 8.41 29.79
C CYS A 832 -17.02 9.93 29.77
N ILE A 833 -17.52 10.43 28.65
CA ILE A 833 -17.86 11.84 28.43
C ILE A 833 -19.20 11.96 27.70
N SER A 834 -19.91 13.07 27.89
CA SER A 834 -21.12 13.36 27.13
C SER A 834 -20.75 13.78 25.71
N PHE A 835 -21.40 13.18 24.72
CA PHE A 835 -21.22 13.53 23.31
C PHE A 835 -22.23 14.62 22.92
N PRO A 836 -21.88 15.53 21.99
CA PRO A 836 -22.83 16.43 21.36
C PRO A 836 -24.01 15.68 20.74
N ASN A 837 -25.21 16.27 20.76
CA ASN A 837 -26.44 15.63 20.24
C ASN A 837 -26.37 15.21 18.76
N SER A 838 -25.45 15.80 17.98
CA SER A 838 -25.27 15.52 16.56
C SER A 838 -24.47 14.26 16.25
N ILE A 839 -23.81 13.64 17.25
CA ILE A 839 -22.97 12.45 17.07
C ILE A 839 -23.27 11.39 18.12
N SER A 840 -23.18 10.12 17.72
CA SER A 840 -23.40 9.00 18.63
C SER A 840 -22.08 8.37 19.05
N PRO A 841 -21.90 8.01 20.34
CA PRO A 841 -20.76 7.18 20.77
C PRO A 841 -20.70 5.82 20.07
N LEU A 842 -21.78 5.39 19.40
CA LEU A 842 -21.86 4.13 18.65
C LEU A 842 -21.39 4.26 17.19
N ASP A 843 -21.11 5.48 16.72
CA ASP A 843 -20.67 5.72 15.34
C ASP A 843 -19.35 4.98 15.04
N GLU A 844 -19.24 4.44 13.83
CA GLU A 844 -18.10 3.62 13.39
C GLU A 844 -16.77 4.37 13.48
N VAL A 845 -16.78 5.70 13.34
CA VAL A 845 -15.61 6.58 13.48
C VAL A 845 -14.89 6.44 14.83
N PHE A 846 -15.59 5.98 15.88
CA PHE A 846 -15.06 5.76 17.23
C PHE A 846 -14.62 4.31 17.48
N ALA A 847 -14.71 3.42 16.49
CA ALA A 847 -14.21 2.05 16.61
C ALA A 847 -12.71 2.02 17.00
N PRO A 848 -12.27 1.07 17.85
CA PRO A 848 -13.03 -0.03 18.46
C PRO A 848 -13.77 0.35 19.77
N ARG A 849 -13.83 1.65 20.11
CA ARG A 849 -14.48 2.18 21.33
C ARG A 849 -15.87 2.75 21.08
N ASN A 850 -16.52 2.32 20.01
CA ASN A 850 -17.86 2.77 19.63
C ASN A 850 -18.95 2.17 20.55
N ARG A 851 -18.91 2.53 21.83
CA ARG A 851 -19.81 2.04 22.89
C ARG A 851 -20.08 3.14 23.90
N ASN A 852 -21.21 3.07 24.59
CA ASN A 852 -21.51 3.98 25.69
C ASN A 852 -20.74 3.54 26.94
N VAL A 853 -19.95 4.44 27.53
CA VAL A 853 -19.18 4.15 28.74
C VAL A 853 -19.69 4.97 29.92
N TYR A 854 -19.96 4.28 31.03
CA TYR A 854 -20.40 4.87 32.28
C TYR A 854 -19.48 4.44 33.42
N PHE A 855 -19.44 5.22 34.50
CA PHE A 855 -18.80 4.82 35.74
C PHE A 855 -19.83 4.70 36.88
N ARG A 856 -19.67 3.64 37.68
CA ARG A 856 -20.38 3.46 38.96
C ARG A 856 -19.34 3.39 40.08
N THR A 857 -19.75 3.70 41.30
CA THR A 857 -18.85 3.74 42.47
C THR A 857 -18.15 2.39 42.70
N GLU A 858 -18.90 1.30 42.62
CA GLU A 858 -18.41 -0.06 42.78
C GLU A 858 -19.09 -1.01 41.76
N LYS A 859 -18.36 -2.06 41.37
CA LYS A 859 -18.73 -3.12 40.41
C LYS A 859 -18.78 -2.66 38.96
N SER A 860 -18.14 -3.45 38.09
CA SER A 860 -18.17 -3.27 36.64
C SER A 860 -19.17 -4.23 35.96
N GLU A 861 -19.73 -3.81 34.84
CA GLU A 861 -20.61 -4.60 33.98
C GLU A 861 -20.29 -4.30 32.51
N ASN A 862 -20.15 -5.33 31.68
CA ASN A 862 -19.82 -5.18 30.27
C ASN A 862 -20.91 -5.81 29.40
N GLY A 863 -21.46 -5.03 28.48
CA GLY A 863 -22.41 -5.47 27.47
C GLY A 863 -21.96 -5.11 26.04
N LYS A 864 -22.74 -5.51 25.05
CA LYS A 864 -22.38 -5.36 23.61
C LYS A 864 -22.18 -3.90 23.18
N ASN A 865 -22.98 -2.96 23.70
CA ASN A 865 -22.96 -1.53 23.34
C ASN A 865 -22.77 -0.60 24.54
N ILE A 866 -22.64 -1.15 25.76
CA ILE A 866 -22.55 -0.41 27.02
C ILE A 866 -21.45 -1.03 27.88
N SER A 867 -20.54 -0.22 28.41
CA SER A 867 -19.55 -0.61 29.41
C SER A 867 -19.74 0.24 30.67
N ILE A 868 -20.04 -0.40 31.79
CA ILE A 868 -20.10 0.23 33.12
C ILE A 868 -18.82 -0.15 33.85
N LEU A 869 -17.96 0.83 34.10
CA LEU A 869 -16.68 0.66 34.77
C LEU A 869 -16.77 1.05 36.25
N SER A 870 -15.93 0.45 37.08
CA SER A 870 -15.88 0.72 38.51
C SER A 870 -14.90 1.86 38.82
N ALA A 871 -15.39 2.92 39.46
CA ALA A 871 -14.55 4.05 39.85
C ALA A 871 -13.56 3.64 40.95
N LEU A 872 -14.01 2.86 41.92
CA LEU A 872 -13.17 2.18 42.92
C LEU A 872 -12.77 0.79 42.42
N PRO A 873 -11.52 0.37 42.63
CA PRO A 873 -11.10 -0.95 42.18
C PRO A 873 -11.63 -2.08 43.07
N SER A 874 -11.93 -3.23 42.46
CA SER A 874 -12.37 -4.46 43.13
C SER A 874 -11.36 -4.96 44.19
N GLU A 875 -11.78 -5.87 45.10
CA GLU A 875 -10.86 -6.43 46.09
C GLU A 875 -9.66 -7.11 45.42
N ASN A 876 -8.45 -6.85 45.92
CA ASN A 876 -7.16 -7.30 45.38
C ASN A 876 -6.70 -6.77 44.02
N ILE A 877 -7.50 -5.97 43.30
CA ILE A 877 -7.13 -5.34 42.01
C ILE A 877 -6.85 -3.84 42.20
N GLU A 878 -6.08 -3.23 41.29
CA GLU A 878 -5.84 -1.78 41.23
C GLU A 878 -6.28 -1.23 39.87
N ASN A 879 -6.76 0.02 39.86
CA ASN A 879 -7.02 0.80 38.65
C ASN A 879 -6.09 2.02 38.60
N LYS A 880 -5.93 2.66 37.43
CA LYS A 880 -5.00 3.81 37.27
C LYS A 880 -5.13 4.88 38.35
N ARG A 881 -6.37 5.18 38.76
CA ARG A 881 -6.70 6.20 39.76
C ARG A 881 -6.09 5.86 41.11
N SER A 882 -6.37 4.66 41.60
CA SER A 882 -5.84 4.16 42.89
C SER A 882 -4.32 3.97 42.85
N ASN A 883 -3.77 3.43 41.75
CA ASN A 883 -2.33 3.23 41.60
C ASN A 883 -1.55 4.56 41.58
N PHE A 884 -2.09 5.60 40.92
CA PHE A 884 -1.48 6.93 40.93
C PHE A 884 -1.40 7.51 42.35
N ILE A 885 -2.48 7.41 43.13
CA ILE A 885 -2.50 7.85 44.54
C ILE A 885 -1.52 7.02 45.38
N LYS A 886 -1.49 5.70 45.18
CA LYS A 886 -0.55 4.79 45.85
C LYS A 886 0.91 5.19 45.59
N LYS A 887 1.28 5.52 44.35
CA LYS A 887 2.64 5.99 44.00
C LYS A 887 3.02 7.27 44.74
N ILE A 888 2.08 8.20 44.89
CA ILE A 888 2.28 9.42 45.70
C ILE A 888 2.53 9.05 47.17
N LEU A 889 1.74 8.13 47.73
CA LEU A 889 1.89 7.68 49.12
C LEU A 889 3.22 6.96 49.37
N LEU A 890 3.65 6.07 48.47
CA LEU A 890 4.93 5.37 48.53
C LEU A 890 6.11 6.36 48.51
N LYS A 891 6.07 7.35 47.62
CA LYS A 891 7.11 8.40 47.54
C LYS A 891 7.17 9.24 48.82
N ASN A 892 6.05 9.36 49.53
CA ASN A 892 5.94 10.07 50.81
C ASN A 892 6.28 9.20 52.04
N GLY A 893 6.79 7.98 51.85
CA GLY A 893 7.31 7.11 52.91
C GLY A 893 6.27 6.18 53.56
N VAL A 894 5.12 5.94 52.93
CA VAL A 894 4.11 4.99 53.42
C VAL A 894 4.47 3.55 53.00
N SER A 895 4.23 2.56 53.86
CA SER A 895 4.45 1.14 53.56
C SER A 895 3.55 0.66 52.39
N GLN A 896 3.95 -0.41 51.69
CA GLN A 896 3.24 -0.88 50.48
C GLN A 896 1.80 -1.37 50.78
N GLU A 897 1.58 -2.04 51.91
CA GLU A 897 0.26 -2.50 52.35
C GLU A 897 -0.63 -1.33 52.78
N ASP A 898 -0.09 -0.39 53.57
CA ASP A 898 -0.83 0.79 54.00
C ASP A 898 -1.17 1.71 52.82
N ALA A 899 -0.27 1.84 51.85
CA ALA A 899 -0.47 2.68 50.66
C ALA A 899 -1.63 2.16 49.80
N LYS A 900 -1.79 0.83 49.69
CA LYS A 900 -2.88 0.21 48.93
C LYS A 900 -4.24 0.50 49.58
N SER A 901 -4.38 0.27 50.88
CA SER A 901 -5.63 0.54 51.60
C SER A 901 -5.99 2.03 51.59
N ARG A 902 -5.03 2.89 51.96
CA ARG A 902 -5.22 4.35 52.01
C ARG A 902 -5.53 4.97 50.65
N SER A 903 -4.97 4.44 49.55
CA SER A 903 -5.28 4.94 48.21
C SER A 903 -6.76 4.78 47.84
N LYS A 904 -7.42 3.69 48.28
CA LYS A 904 -8.84 3.45 48.01
C LYS A 904 -9.72 4.42 48.80
N GLU A 905 -9.41 4.65 50.07
CA GLU A 905 -10.14 5.60 50.92
C GLU A 905 -10.07 7.03 50.38
N ILE A 906 -8.87 7.47 49.99
CA ILE A 906 -8.65 8.80 49.43
C ILE A 906 -9.41 8.97 48.11
N LEU A 907 -9.35 7.96 47.23
CA LEU A 907 -10.10 7.97 45.98
C LEU A 907 -11.62 8.08 46.24
N LYS A 908 -12.15 7.31 47.21
CA LYS A 908 -13.56 7.38 47.62
C LYS A 908 -13.95 8.78 48.10
N SER A 909 -13.08 9.45 48.88
CA SER A 909 -13.31 10.83 49.31
C SER A 909 -13.33 11.81 48.15
N ILE A 910 -12.45 11.66 47.15
CA ILE A 910 -12.41 12.52 45.96
C ILE A 910 -13.66 12.31 45.11
N LEU A 911 -14.11 11.06 44.92
CA LEU A 911 -15.34 10.77 44.17
C LEU A 911 -16.59 11.39 44.82
N GLY A 912 -16.66 11.39 46.16
CA GLY A 912 -17.74 12.08 46.89
C GLY A 912 -17.79 13.59 46.62
N LEU A 913 -16.63 14.24 46.41
CA LEU A 913 -16.62 15.65 46.00
C LEU A 913 -17.27 15.86 44.63
N PHE A 914 -17.08 14.93 43.69
CA PHE A 914 -17.70 15.03 42.37
C PHE A 914 -19.22 14.87 42.46
N GLU A 915 -19.72 13.95 43.28
CA GLU A 915 -21.15 13.79 43.55
C GLU A 915 -21.75 15.07 44.15
N ASP A 916 -21.08 15.70 45.12
CA ASP A 916 -21.53 16.96 45.72
C ASP A 916 -21.60 18.11 44.71
N VAL A 917 -20.62 18.21 43.81
CA VAL A 917 -20.58 19.22 42.74
C VAL A 917 -21.67 18.97 41.70
N LEU A 918 -21.89 17.71 41.31
CA LEU A 918 -22.95 17.33 40.37
C LEU A 918 -24.34 17.58 40.97
N ASN A 919 -24.57 17.22 42.23
CA ASN A 919 -25.82 17.45 42.94
C ASN A 919 -26.13 18.94 43.09
N LYS A 920 -25.13 19.80 43.38
CA LYS A 920 -25.31 21.26 43.40
C LYS A 920 -25.70 21.85 42.05
N LYS A 921 -25.18 21.33 40.93
CA LYS A 921 -25.56 21.75 39.57
C LYS A 921 -26.96 21.26 39.17
N ILE A 922 -27.40 20.08 39.61
CA ILE A 922 -28.74 19.55 39.34
C ILE A 922 -29.82 20.38 40.07
N ILE A 923 -29.55 20.81 41.31
CA ILE A 923 -30.45 21.70 42.06
C ILE A 923 -30.61 23.04 41.35
N TYR A 924 -29.55 23.60 40.78
CA TYR A 924 -29.59 24.86 40.00
C TYR A 924 -30.28 24.75 38.63
N ARG A 925 -30.38 23.55 38.05
CA ARG A 925 -31.12 23.30 36.78
C ARG A 925 -32.61 23.04 36.99
N LYS A 926 -33.04 22.64 38.19
CA LYS A 926 -34.46 22.52 38.55
C LYS A 926 -35.10 23.84 38.98
N SER A 927 -34.29 24.87 39.23
CA SER A 927 -34.74 26.20 39.68
C SER A 927 -34.58 27.30 38.62
N LYS A 928 -34.39 26.95 37.35
CA LYS A 928 -34.41 27.87 36.20
C LYS A 928 -35.45 27.45 35.18
#